data_AF-A0A521UIX3-F1
#
_entry.id   AF-A0A521UIX3-F1
#
_cell.length_a   1.000
_cell.length_b   1.000
_cell.length_c   1.000
_cell.angle_alpha   90.00
_cell.angle_beta   90.00
_cell.angle_gamma   90.00
#
_symmetry.space_group_name_H-M   'P 1'
#
loop_
_entity.id
_entity.type
_entity.pdbx_description
1 polymer ?
#
loop_
_entity_poly.entity_id
_entity_poly.type
_entity_poly.pdbx_seq_one_letter_code
_entity_poly.pdbx_strand_id
1 'polypeptide(L)'
;MKLNHIDFGQLLAAAPDHFNVLGWIVLLPLLGAIINGIWGRRIGRQGVYIAAISAVGMSFLLSILAFAALLKAGNHAAAAALAEGHHHHPLASLSYRAWDWFIAPLGPSAVEMIPVRYVVDPLSGVMLLVVTGVGTLIHVYSAGYMSHDPGYARFFAYLNLFIFAMLNLILGDSLVTMFLGWEGVGLASYLLIGFWYTNNDYATAGRKAFIVNRIGDAGLILGMTILAWKGGSYQFETLRQHLTEDTFINALHERTGLGHFLVDAIPGLSSSASLGTFVGNIDFSWGGAACLLLFIGCCGKSAQFPLYVWLPDAMAGPTPVSALIHAATMVTAGIYLLCRLSFLYTHFSTVLSIIALVGAFTALFAATIAVTQVELKKVLAYSTVSQLGFMFMGCGVGAFSAGFFHVFTHAFFKACLFLGAGAVMHACGDRQDIRQLGGLKKYLPKITAAMGMATLAIIGTPFTSGFFSKDEILFRALSNPFAPTVGKIVYATGIAAATLTAFYMTRMMIIAFDGEGPRYHDPNKVAHAHGHDDHGHGHGDPNALPSEHGVDMTLMIVPVIILAVLALVTGFLGLPHFVFHHEGILPTFLEPAVADVLQTRSAEVVAHVHSMEGVSMVGGVLSWIIGTGAAIWVYKLQKGEPADKLAKSVPGLYRLVFDKWRVDELYDATILRLTRGAAIFAAGFDRYAIDGLVNLTGTVTVGLGRMVKPIQTGAIQVYGAFVAVGTLGLVIWATLMPAVSIAYRPGAAGPAILEASGGPGYTYRWAFYDPDPRPEANLLDQRCPVARATEALTRAAAAPGAEAPTATTQRSESITTPRCVAVDATNAFGRHVLARTLVLPQGADQPAANPPGR
;
A
#
# COMPACT_ATOMS: atom_id res chain seq x y z
N MET A 1 -12.82 -31.69 -22.54
CA MET A 1 -13.67 -32.24 -21.47
C MET A 1 -15.11 -32.30 -22.01
N LYS A 2 -15.69 -33.50 -22.19
CA LYS A 2 -17.06 -33.66 -22.72
C LYS A 2 -18.06 -33.26 -21.63
N LEU A 3 -18.94 -32.32 -21.95
CA LEU A 3 -19.89 -31.63 -21.06
C LEU A 3 -21.22 -32.40 -20.88
N ASN A 4 -21.16 -33.72 -20.65
CA ASN A 4 -22.36 -34.53 -20.45
C ASN A 4 -22.35 -35.15 -19.05
N HIS A 5 -23.39 -34.83 -18.26
CA HIS A 5 -23.64 -35.20 -16.86
C HIS A 5 -22.76 -34.49 -15.82
N ILE A 6 -23.23 -33.32 -15.37
CA ILE A 6 -22.83 -32.76 -14.08
C ILE A 6 -23.58 -33.54 -13.00
N ASP A 7 -22.91 -34.51 -12.38
CA ASP A 7 -23.44 -35.19 -11.19
C ASP A 7 -23.23 -34.27 -9.96
N PHE A 8 -24.31 -33.67 -9.48
CA PHE A 8 -24.29 -32.77 -8.32
C PHE A 8 -23.77 -33.48 -7.05
N GLY A 9 -23.92 -34.80 -6.95
CA GLY A 9 -23.37 -35.58 -5.84
C GLY A 9 -21.84 -35.63 -5.87
N GLN A 10 -21.23 -35.72 -7.05
CA GLN A 10 -19.77 -35.72 -7.22
C GLN A 10 -19.16 -34.33 -7.00
N LEU A 11 -19.86 -33.25 -7.37
CA LEU A 11 -19.44 -31.87 -7.09
C LEU A 11 -19.34 -31.59 -5.59
N LEU A 12 -20.24 -32.14 -4.77
CA LEU A 12 -20.22 -32.02 -3.31
C LEU A 12 -19.27 -33.03 -2.62
N ALA A 13 -18.78 -34.03 -3.35
CA ALA A 13 -17.91 -35.09 -2.85
C ALA A 13 -16.45 -34.96 -3.33
N ALA A 14 -16.12 -33.90 -4.06
CA ALA A 14 -14.75 -33.62 -4.48
C ALA A 14 -13.82 -33.47 -3.26
N ALA A 15 -12.57 -33.94 -3.39
CA ALA A 15 -11.58 -33.82 -2.34
C ALA A 15 -11.45 -32.34 -1.91
N PRO A 16 -11.37 -32.03 -0.60
CA PRO A 16 -11.29 -30.66 -0.08
C PRO A 16 -10.20 -29.81 -0.74
N ASP A 17 -9.10 -30.43 -1.20
CA ASP A 17 -7.95 -29.77 -1.81
C ASP A 17 -8.08 -29.47 -3.33
N HIS A 18 -9.13 -29.97 -3.98
CA HIS A 18 -9.36 -29.83 -5.42
C HIS A 18 -10.81 -29.46 -5.76
N PHE A 19 -11.35 -28.46 -5.06
CA PHE A 19 -12.72 -27.99 -5.25
C PHE A 19 -12.86 -27.03 -6.45
N ASN A 20 -12.89 -27.58 -7.67
CA ASN A 20 -12.90 -26.84 -8.94
C ASN A 20 -14.01 -25.77 -9.08
N VAL A 21 -15.09 -25.85 -8.29
CA VAL A 21 -16.18 -24.87 -8.31
C VAL A 21 -15.67 -23.46 -7.97
N LEU A 22 -14.64 -23.33 -7.11
CA LEU A 22 -14.07 -22.02 -6.75
C LEU A 22 -13.50 -21.30 -7.98
N GLY A 23 -12.86 -22.03 -8.89
CA GLY A 23 -12.35 -21.46 -10.14
C GLY A 23 -13.46 -20.85 -10.99
N TRP A 24 -14.61 -21.52 -11.09
CA TRP A 24 -15.76 -21.03 -11.85
C TRP A 24 -16.43 -19.81 -11.22
N ILE A 25 -16.56 -19.81 -9.89
CA ILE A 25 -17.07 -18.65 -9.12
C ILE A 25 -16.28 -17.39 -9.48
N VAL A 26 -14.94 -17.48 -9.49
CA VAL A 26 -14.07 -16.34 -9.83
C VAL A 26 -14.14 -16.02 -11.33
N LEU A 27 -14.11 -17.04 -12.20
CA LEU A 27 -14.00 -16.84 -13.65
C LEU A 27 -15.26 -16.24 -14.28
N LEU A 28 -16.45 -16.56 -13.76
CA LEU A 28 -17.72 -16.14 -14.36
C LEU A 28 -17.89 -14.60 -14.43
N PRO A 29 -17.68 -13.84 -13.34
CA PRO A 29 -17.68 -12.37 -13.40
C PRO A 29 -16.65 -11.82 -14.40
N LEU A 30 -15.44 -12.40 -14.46
CA LEU A 30 -14.43 -11.98 -15.44
C LEU A 30 -14.89 -12.19 -16.89
N LEU A 31 -15.50 -13.35 -17.18
CA LEU A 31 -16.07 -13.61 -18.51
C LEU A 31 -17.15 -12.58 -18.85
N GLY A 32 -18.04 -12.25 -17.93
CA GLY A 32 -19.04 -11.20 -18.17
C GLY A 32 -18.42 -9.81 -18.37
N ALA A 33 -17.31 -9.50 -17.68
CA ALA A 33 -16.56 -8.25 -17.89
C ALA A 33 -15.94 -8.20 -19.31
N ILE A 34 -15.34 -9.29 -19.75
CA ILE A 34 -14.72 -9.42 -21.09
C ILE A 34 -15.79 -9.36 -22.18
N ILE A 35 -16.91 -10.10 -22.01
CA ILE A 35 -18.02 -10.13 -22.97
C ILE A 35 -18.57 -8.72 -23.18
N ASN A 36 -18.88 -8.01 -22.09
CA ASN A 36 -19.43 -6.67 -22.14
C ASN A 36 -18.39 -5.62 -22.57
N GLY A 37 -17.13 -5.80 -22.22
CA GLY A 37 -16.04 -4.89 -22.60
C GLY A 37 -15.72 -4.94 -24.10
N ILE A 38 -15.64 -6.13 -24.68
CA ILE A 38 -15.24 -6.33 -26.08
C ILE A 38 -16.45 -6.28 -27.02
N TRP A 39 -17.52 -7.02 -26.72
CA TRP A 39 -18.68 -7.18 -27.60
C TRP A 39 -19.91 -6.37 -27.16
N GLY A 40 -19.85 -5.63 -26.04
CA GLY A 40 -21.02 -4.92 -25.51
C GLY A 40 -21.66 -3.93 -26.48
N ARG A 41 -20.88 -3.32 -27.39
CA ARG A 41 -21.42 -2.46 -28.46
C ARG A 41 -22.17 -3.22 -29.56
N ARG A 42 -21.88 -4.52 -29.74
CA ARG A 42 -22.45 -5.37 -30.80
C ARG A 42 -23.68 -6.18 -30.34
N ILE A 43 -23.72 -6.61 -29.08
CA ILE A 43 -24.79 -7.48 -28.54
C ILE A 43 -26.05 -6.72 -28.09
N GLY A 44 -26.02 -5.38 -28.14
CA GLY A 44 -27.13 -4.53 -27.72
C GLY A 44 -27.33 -4.49 -26.19
N ARG A 45 -28.22 -3.60 -25.72
CA ARG A 45 -28.47 -3.40 -24.27
C ARG A 45 -28.99 -4.65 -23.58
N GLN A 46 -29.89 -5.38 -24.24
CA GLN A 46 -30.45 -6.65 -23.71
C GLN A 46 -29.35 -7.70 -23.49
N GLY A 47 -28.49 -7.91 -24.49
CA GLY A 47 -27.37 -8.83 -24.37
C GLY A 47 -26.40 -8.45 -23.24
N VAL A 48 -26.11 -7.15 -23.08
CA VAL A 48 -25.19 -6.64 -22.05
C VAL A 48 -25.67 -6.97 -20.63
N TYR A 49 -26.89 -6.59 -20.27
CA TYR A 49 -27.35 -6.81 -18.89
C TYR A 49 -27.62 -8.29 -18.62
N ILE A 50 -28.08 -9.07 -19.62
CA ILE A 50 -28.25 -10.52 -19.46
C ILE A 50 -26.89 -11.17 -19.20
N ALA A 51 -25.85 -10.83 -19.97
CA ALA A 51 -24.50 -11.34 -19.76
C ALA A 51 -23.94 -10.93 -18.39
N ALA A 52 -24.15 -9.68 -17.98
CA ALA A 52 -23.68 -9.19 -16.69
C ALA A 52 -24.36 -9.88 -15.50
N ILE A 53 -25.69 -9.90 -15.49
CA ILE A 53 -26.50 -10.46 -14.38
C ILE A 53 -26.32 -11.98 -14.33
N SER A 54 -26.33 -12.69 -15.46
CA SER A 54 -26.15 -14.15 -15.46
C SER A 54 -24.77 -14.57 -14.98
N ALA A 55 -23.71 -13.82 -15.34
CA ALA A 55 -22.35 -14.10 -14.87
C ALA A 55 -22.26 -14.07 -13.33
N VAL A 56 -22.76 -13.00 -12.70
CA VAL A 56 -22.71 -12.85 -11.24
C VAL A 56 -23.75 -13.72 -10.54
N GLY A 57 -24.95 -13.87 -11.12
CA GLY A 57 -26.01 -14.72 -10.59
C GLY A 57 -25.63 -16.20 -10.59
N MET A 58 -24.97 -16.70 -11.64
CA MET A 58 -24.42 -18.05 -11.65
C MET A 58 -23.29 -18.22 -10.63
N SER A 59 -22.43 -17.20 -10.48
CA SER A 59 -21.44 -17.20 -9.40
C SER A 59 -22.10 -17.31 -8.02
N PHE A 60 -23.21 -16.60 -7.77
CA PHE A 60 -23.95 -16.68 -6.51
C PHE A 60 -24.54 -18.08 -6.27
N LEU A 61 -25.12 -18.72 -7.28
CA LEU A 61 -25.63 -20.09 -7.15
C LEU A 61 -24.51 -21.09 -6.82
N LEU A 62 -23.34 -20.93 -7.47
CA LEU A 62 -22.17 -21.74 -7.14
C LEU A 62 -21.59 -21.41 -5.76
N SER A 63 -21.69 -20.16 -5.30
CA SER A 63 -21.32 -19.76 -3.93
C SER A 63 -22.21 -20.41 -2.87
N ILE A 64 -23.52 -20.54 -3.12
CA ILE A 64 -24.42 -21.30 -2.24
C ILE A 64 -23.99 -22.77 -2.19
N LEU A 65 -23.65 -23.37 -3.33
CA LEU A 65 -23.15 -24.75 -3.39
C LEU A 65 -21.84 -24.92 -2.61
N ALA A 66 -20.89 -24.00 -2.81
CA ALA A 66 -19.61 -24.00 -2.09
C ALA A 66 -19.81 -23.83 -0.57
N PHE A 67 -20.72 -22.97 -0.16
CA PHE A 67 -21.06 -22.79 1.26
C PHE A 67 -21.74 -24.04 1.86
N ALA A 68 -22.63 -24.69 1.13
CA ALA A 68 -23.22 -25.96 1.56
C ALA A 68 -22.18 -27.09 1.68
N ALA A 69 -21.22 -27.15 0.75
CA ALA A 69 -20.08 -28.06 0.83
C ALA A 69 -19.20 -27.77 2.06
N LEU A 70 -18.95 -26.50 2.36
CA LEU A 70 -18.20 -26.06 3.54
C LEU A 70 -18.89 -26.51 4.84
N LEU A 71 -20.21 -26.31 4.96
CA LEU A 71 -20.99 -26.75 6.13
C LEU A 71 -20.89 -28.26 6.34
N LYS A 72 -20.97 -29.04 5.25
CA LYS A 72 -20.83 -30.50 5.31
C LYS A 72 -19.42 -30.92 5.73
N ALA A 73 -18.40 -30.28 5.16
CA ALA A 73 -17.00 -30.52 5.54
C ALA A 73 -16.74 -30.17 7.02
N GLY A 74 -17.31 -29.07 7.51
CA GLY A 74 -17.27 -28.67 8.92
C GLY A 74 -17.90 -29.70 9.84
N ASN A 75 -19.08 -30.21 9.51
CA ASN A 75 -19.76 -31.24 10.31
C ASN A 75 -18.95 -32.55 10.36
N HIS A 76 -18.33 -32.94 9.25
CA HIS A 76 -17.47 -34.13 9.20
C HIS A 76 -16.19 -33.93 10.04
N ALA A 77 -15.55 -32.76 9.92
CA ALA A 77 -14.36 -32.42 10.70
C ALA A 77 -14.65 -32.36 12.21
N ALA A 78 -15.80 -31.79 12.60
CA ALA A 78 -16.25 -31.77 13.98
C ALA A 78 -16.53 -33.18 14.53
N ALA A 79 -17.16 -34.05 13.73
CA ALA A 79 -17.40 -35.45 14.11
C ALA A 79 -16.11 -36.25 14.28
N ALA A 80 -15.11 -36.02 13.42
CA ALA A 80 -13.79 -36.65 13.52
C ALA A 80 -13.00 -36.17 14.75
N ALA A 81 -12.98 -34.86 15.01
CA ALA A 81 -12.33 -34.29 16.19
C ALA A 81 -12.92 -34.82 17.50
N LEU A 82 -14.26 -34.96 17.55
CA LEU A 82 -14.95 -35.54 18.70
C LEU A 82 -14.58 -37.03 18.91
N ALA A 83 -14.41 -37.79 17.82
CA ALA A 83 -13.97 -39.19 17.89
C ALA A 83 -12.52 -39.33 18.40
N GLU A 84 -11.68 -38.33 18.17
CA GLU A 84 -10.29 -38.28 18.65
C GLU A 84 -10.13 -37.64 20.04
N GLY A 85 -11.22 -37.21 20.68
CA GLY A 85 -11.19 -36.58 22.00
C GLY A 85 -10.73 -35.11 22.00
N HIS A 86 -10.66 -34.47 20.83
CA HIS A 86 -10.36 -33.05 20.71
C HIS A 86 -11.63 -32.20 20.93
N HIS A 87 -11.57 -31.28 21.89
CA HIS A 87 -12.69 -30.38 22.22
C HIS A 87 -12.77 -29.12 21.34
N HIS A 88 -11.84 -28.94 20.39
CA HIS A 88 -11.81 -27.80 19.48
C HIS A 88 -12.30 -28.20 18.08
N HIS A 89 -13.20 -27.40 17.50
CA HIS A 89 -13.66 -27.58 16.13
C HIS A 89 -12.52 -27.26 15.13
N PRO A 90 -12.09 -28.21 14.28
CA PRO A 90 -11.05 -27.94 13.30
C PRO A 90 -11.51 -26.92 12.27
N LEU A 91 -10.60 -26.07 11.78
CA LEU A 91 -10.88 -25.16 10.67
C LEU A 91 -11.16 -25.97 9.39
N ALA A 92 -12.44 -26.12 9.05
CA ALA A 92 -12.83 -26.68 7.76
C ALA A 92 -12.57 -25.67 6.65
N SER A 93 -11.87 -26.10 5.59
CA SER A 93 -11.64 -25.29 4.41
C SER A 93 -11.73 -26.14 3.14
N LEU A 94 -12.15 -25.50 2.06
CA LEU A 94 -12.16 -26.03 0.69
C LEU A 94 -11.18 -25.21 -0.12
N SER A 95 -10.33 -25.85 -0.92
CA SER A 95 -9.33 -25.16 -1.71
C SER A 95 -9.28 -25.61 -3.16
N TYR A 96 -8.82 -24.71 -4.01
CA TYR A 96 -8.60 -24.94 -5.43
C TYR A 96 -7.30 -24.26 -5.85
N ARG A 97 -6.29 -25.05 -6.19
CA ARG A 97 -5.03 -24.56 -6.78
C ARG A 97 -5.22 -24.44 -8.29
N ALA A 98 -5.15 -23.21 -8.81
CA ALA A 98 -5.33 -22.94 -10.23
C ALA A 98 -4.02 -23.14 -11.00
N TRP A 99 -2.95 -22.44 -10.63
CA TRP A 99 -1.61 -22.60 -11.22
C TRP A 99 -0.53 -22.01 -10.31
N ASP A 100 0.74 -22.25 -10.65
CA ASP A 100 1.93 -21.73 -9.99
C ASP A 100 2.35 -20.40 -10.63
N TRP A 101 2.37 -19.31 -9.86
CA TRP A 101 2.54 -17.96 -10.41
C TRP A 101 4.01 -17.54 -10.56
N PHE A 102 4.72 -17.28 -9.46
CA PHE A 102 6.13 -16.93 -9.45
C PHE A 102 6.79 -17.24 -8.11
N ILE A 103 8.13 -17.23 -8.09
CA ILE A 103 8.94 -17.43 -6.89
C ILE A 103 9.24 -16.06 -6.26
N ALA A 104 8.86 -15.88 -5.00
CA ALA A 104 9.08 -14.65 -4.23
C ALA A 104 10.19 -14.83 -3.18
N PRO A 105 11.04 -13.81 -2.95
CA PRO A 105 12.07 -13.89 -1.91
C PRO A 105 11.47 -13.79 -0.51
N LEU A 106 11.93 -14.66 0.40
CA LEU A 106 11.64 -14.63 1.83
C LEU A 106 12.80 -14.03 2.65
N GLY A 107 13.81 -13.48 1.97
CA GLY A 107 15.02 -12.96 2.57
C GLY A 107 16.23 -13.11 1.64
N PRO A 108 17.46 -13.05 2.18
CA PRO A 108 18.68 -13.12 1.37
C PRO A 108 18.93 -14.48 0.71
N SER A 109 18.44 -15.56 1.31
CA SER A 109 18.80 -16.94 0.97
C SER A 109 17.61 -17.89 0.79
N ALA A 110 16.39 -17.45 1.11
CA ALA A 110 15.18 -18.27 1.04
C ALA A 110 14.19 -17.68 0.03
N VAL A 111 13.45 -18.56 -0.64
CA VAL A 111 12.42 -18.20 -1.61
C VAL A 111 11.19 -19.10 -1.43
N GLU A 112 10.02 -18.57 -1.77
CA GLU A 112 8.74 -19.29 -1.72
C GLU A 112 8.06 -19.26 -3.08
N MET A 113 7.57 -20.41 -3.53
CA MET A 113 6.72 -20.46 -4.71
C MET A 113 5.32 -19.95 -4.34
N ILE A 114 4.84 -18.92 -5.03
CA ILE A 114 3.49 -18.36 -4.81
C ILE A 114 2.50 -19.00 -5.79
N PRO A 115 1.63 -19.92 -5.35
CA PRO A 115 0.55 -20.42 -6.19
C PRO A 115 -0.65 -19.47 -6.20
N VAL A 116 -1.35 -19.41 -7.33
CA VAL A 116 -2.73 -18.89 -7.36
C VAL A 116 -3.64 -20.00 -6.84
N ARG A 117 -3.87 -19.98 -5.53
CA ARG A 117 -4.77 -20.88 -4.81
C ARG A 117 -5.90 -20.09 -4.18
N TYR A 118 -7.11 -20.58 -4.39
CA TYR A 118 -8.34 -20.05 -3.80
C TYR A 118 -8.80 -20.95 -2.67
N VAL A 119 -9.18 -20.36 -1.54
CA VAL A 119 -9.64 -21.06 -0.33
C VAL A 119 -10.98 -20.46 0.11
N VAL A 120 -11.90 -21.34 0.47
CA VAL A 120 -13.16 -21.02 1.15
C VAL A 120 -13.16 -21.69 2.52
N ASP A 121 -13.26 -20.87 3.54
CA ASP A 121 -13.38 -21.20 4.96
C ASP A 121 -14.57 -20.41 5.55
N PRO A 122 -14.90 -20.52 6.86
CA PRO A 122 -16.06 -19.82 7.41
C PRO A 122 -16.08 -18.30 7.16
N LEU A 123 -14.93 -17.62 7.29
CA LEU A 123 -14.81 -16.18 7.09
C LEU A 123 -15.04 -15.79 5.62
N SER A 124 -14.31 -16.41 4.71
CA SER A 124 -14.42 -16.16 3.26
C SER A 124 -15.74 -16.66 2.68
N GLY A 125 -16.33 -17.72 3.23
CA GLY A 125 -17.62 -18.28 2.84
C GLY A 125 -18.79 -17.32 3.10
N VAL A 126 -18.81 -16.65 4.25
CA VAL A 126 -19.80 -15.60 4.53
C VAL A 126 -19.61 -14.42 3.59
N MET A 127 -18.37 -13.93 3.41
CA MET A 127 -18.10 -12.87 2.44
C MET A 127 -18.48 -13.25 1.02
N LEU A 128 -18.26 -14.51 0.64
CA LEU A 128 -18.55 -15.01 -0.69
C LEU A 128 -20.04 -14.89 -1.02
N LEU A 129 -20.91 -15.27 -0.07
CA LEU A 129 -22.37 -15.10 -0.19
C LEU A 129 -22.76 -13.62 -0.25
N VAL A 130 -22.14 -12.77 0.55
CA VAL A 130 -22.43 -11.32 0.56
C VAL A 130 -22.03 -10.67 -0.75
N VAL A 131 -20.80 -10.88 -1.22
CA VAL A 131 -20.26 -10.26 -2.44
C VAL A 131 -21.04 -10.67 -3.67
N THR A 132 -21.34 -11.96 -3.83
CA THR A 132 -22.07 -12.47 -5.00
C THR A 132 -23.58 -12.23 -4.91
N GLY A 133 -24.17 -12.37 -3.71
CA GLY A 133 -25.60 -12.15 -3.48
C GLY A 133 -26.00 -10.68 -3.58
N VAL A 134 -25.39 -9.80 -2.77
CA VAL A 134 -25.61 -8.35 -2.85
C VAL A 134 -25.14 -7.82 -4.22
N GLY A 135 -24.03 -8.36 -4.75
CA GLY A 135 -23.56 -8.06 -6.10
C GLY A 135 -24.64 -8.32 -7.16
N THR A 136 -25.29 -9.49 -7.15
CA THR A 136 -26.37 -9.82 -8.09
C THR A 136 -27.53 -8.82 -7.99
N LEU A 137 -27.95 -8.48 -6.76
CA LEU A 137 -29.02 -7.50 -6.52
C LEU A 137 -28.67 -6.11 -7.06
N ILE A 138 -27.41 -5.68 -6.92
CA ILE A 138 -26.92 -4.42 -7.49
C ILE A 138 -26.88 -4.46 -9.02
N HIS A 139 -26.54 -5.60 -9.63
CA HIS A 139 -26.57 -5.74 -11.09
C HIS A 139 -28.00 -5.65 -11.65
N VAL A 140 -28.97 -6.29 -10.97
CA VAL A 140 -30.39 -6.18 -11.32
C VAL A 140 -30.88 -4.74 -11.19
N TYR A 141 -30.57 -4.07 -10.08
CA TYR A 141 -30.90 -2.66 -9.88
C TYR A 141 -30.31 -1.76 -10.96
N SER A 142 -29.04 -1.99 -11.30
CA SER A 142 -28.29 -1.21 -12.28
C SER A 142 -28.90 -1.27 -13.67
N ALA A 143 -29.56 -2.38 -14.02
CA ALA A 143 -30.19 -2.53 -15.33
C ALA A 143 -31.32 -1.50 -15.54
N GLY A 144 -32.09 -1.21 -14.48
CA GLY A 144 -33.10 -0.15 -14.47
C GLY A 144 -32.48 1.25 -14.39
N TYR A 145 -31.61 1.47 -13.41
CA TYR A 145 -31.03 2.80 -13.14
C TYR A 145 -30.22 3.37 -14.31
N MET A 146 -29.43 2.54 -14.99
CA MET A 146 -28.56 2.97 -16.09
C MET A 146 -29.21 2.88 -17.47
N SER A 147 -30.49 2.52 -17.57
CA SER A 147 -31.17 2.22 -18.84
C SER A 147 -31.10 3.36 -19.87
N HIS A 148 -30.98 4.60 -19.41
CA HIS A 148 -30.88 5.80 -20.25
C HIS A 148 -29.43 6.19 -20.60
N ASP A 149 -28.42 5.66 -19.91
CA ASP A 149 -27.03 6.08 -20.05
C ASP A 149 -26.39 5.50 -21.34
N PRO A 150 -25.64 6.29 -22.12
CA PRO A 150 -24.95 5.81 -23.33
C PRO A 150 -23.79 4.84 -23.03
N GLY A 151 -23.18 4.92 -21.85
CA GLY A 151 -22.08 4.09 -21.36
C GLY A 151 -22.48 2.74 -20.78
N TYR A 152 -23.68 2.24 -21.09
CA TYR A 152 -24.28 1.03 -20.49
C TYR A 152 -23.36 -0.20 -20.49
N ALA A 153 -22.75 -0.53 -21.64
CA ALA A 153 -21.84 -1.68 -21.76
C ALA A 153 -20.58 -1.55 -20.90
N ARG A 154 -19.99 -0.34 -20.88
CA ARG A 154 -18.80 -0.05 -20.07
C ARG A 154 -19.11 -0.18 -18.58
N PHE A 155 -20.27 0.31 -18.16
CA PHE A 155 -20.70 0.26 -16.77
C PHE A 155 -20.77 -1.18 -16.24
N PHE A 156 -21.45 -2.07 -16.97
CA PHE A 156 -21.54 -3.48 -16.59
C PHE A 156 -20.21 -4.23 -16.71
N ALA A 157 -19.35 -3.87 -17.66
CA ALA A 157 -17.99 -4.43 -17.73
C ALA A 157 -17.19 -4.10 -16.46
N TYR A 158 -17.28 -2.86 -15.98
CA TYR A 158 -16.60 -2.43 -14.75
C TYR A 158 -17.22 -3.04 -13.48
N LEU A 159 -18.55 -3.17 -13.40
CA LEU A 159 -19.19 -3.85 -12.27
C LEU A 159 -18.77 -5.33 -12.17
N ASN A 160 -18.74 -6.04 -13.30
CA ASN A 160 -18.29 -7.43 -13.33
C ASN A 160 -16.80 -7.56 -12.98
N LEU A 161 -15.95 -6.66 -13.50
CA LEU A 161 -14.52 -6.60 -13.17
C LEU A 161 -14.31 -6.37 -11.67
N PHE A 162 -15.16 -5.52 -11.08
CA PHE A 162 -15.14 -5.24 -9.66
C PHE A 162 -15.45 -6.50 -8.83
N ILE A 163 -16.52 -7.24 -9.17
CA ILE A 163 -16.85 -8.50 -8.48
C ILE A 163 -15.72 -9.52 -8.63
N PHE A 164 -15.15 -9.66 -9.82
CA PHE A 164 -13.98 -10.52 -10.04
C PHE A 164 -12.81 -10.15 -9.12
N ALA A 165 -12.46 -8.86 -9.03
CA ALA A 165 -11.37 -8.42 -8.17
C ALA A 165 -11.66 -8.67 -6.69
N MET A 166 -12.89 -8.44 -6.25
CA MET A 166 -13.29 -8.70 -4.87
C MET A 166 -13.26 -10.19 -4.53
N LEU A 167 -13.65 -11.07 -5.47
CA LEU A 167 -13.56 -12.52 -5.28
C LEU A 167 -12.11 -12.99 -5.15
N ASN A 168 -11.17 -12.43 -5.93
CA ASN A 168 -9.75 -12.71 -5.77
C ASN A 168 -9.22 -12.27 -4.39
N LEU A 169 -9.71 -11.14 -3.88
CA LEU A 169 -9.33 -10.61 -2.57
C LEU A 169 -9.75 -11.56 -1.46
N ILE A 170 -11.02 -11.97 -1.42
CA ILE A 170 -11.53 -12.78 -0.31
C ILE A 170 -11.10 -14.24 -0.37
N LEU A 171 -10.94 -14.81 -1.57
CA LEU A 171 -10.58 -16.22 -1.72
C LEU A 171 -9.07 -16.47 -1.72
N GLY A 172 -8.22 -15.44 -1.73
CA GLY A 172 -6.78 -15.63 -1.80
C GLY A 172 -6.18 -16.38 -0.59
N ASP A 173 -5.37 -17.42 -0.86
CA ASP A 173 -4.67 -18.21 0.17
C ASP A 173 -3.40 -17.54 0.73
N SER A 174 -2.91 -16.49 0.07
CA SER A 174 -1.70 -15.76 0.44
C SER A 174 -1.92 -14.25 0.44
N LEU A 175 -1.07 -13.53 1.17
CA LEU A 175 -1.04 -12.06 1.17
C LEU A 175 -0.86 -11.50 -0.25
N VAL A 176 -0.08 -12.18 -1.09
CA VAL A 176 0.19 -11.77 -2.48
C VAL A 176 -1.05 -11.94 -3.36
N THR A 177 -1.74 -13.09 -3.29
CA THR A 177 -2.96 -13.34 -4.06
C THR A 177 -4.10 -12.41 -3.60
N MET A 178 -4.22 -12.18 -2.30
CA MET A 178 -5.15 -11.18 -1.77
C MET A 178 -4.80 -9.77 -2.26
N PHE A 179 -3.51 -9.41 -2.29
CA PHE A 179 -3.04 -8.10 -2.78
C PHE A 179 -3.39 -7.88 -4.26
N LEU A 180 -3.37 -8.92 -5.10
CA LEU A 180 -3.87 -8.84 -6.48
C LEU A 180 -5.34 -8.39 -6.53
N GLY A 181 -6.20 -8.99 -5.71
CA GLY A 181 -7.60 -8.57 -5.57
C GLY A 181 -7.75 -7.17 -4.97
N TRP A 182 -6.92 -6.83 -3.99
CA TRP A 182 -6.87 -5.53 -3.31
C TRP A 182 -6.62 -4.36 -4.28
N GLU A 183 -5.64 -4.53 -5.16
CA GLU A 183 -5.30 -3.63 -6.24
C GLU A 183 -6.38 -3.61 -7.32
N GLY A 184 -6.88 -4.78 -7.71
CA GLY A 184 -7.96 -4.92 -8.67
C GLY A 184 -9.23 -4.16 -8.27
N VAL A 185 -9.61 -4.23 -6.99
CA VAL A 185 -10.74 -3.46 -6.44
C VAL A 185 -10.43 -1.97 -6.45
N GLY A 186 -9.19 -1.57 -6.13
CA GLY A 186 -8.76 -0.17 -6.22
C GLY A 186 -8.88 0.41 -7.64
N LEU A 187 -8.45 -0.35 -8.64
CA LEU A 187 -8.57 0.01 -10.06
C LEU A 187 -10.03 0.06 -10.50
N ALA A 188 -10.83 -0.97 -10.20
CA ALA A 188 -12.24 -1.01 -10.58
C ALA A 188 -13.03 0.15 -9.93
N SER A 189 -12.74 0.50 -8.66
CA SER A 189 -13.30 1.67 -7.99
C SER A 189 -12.94 2.97 -8.69
N TYR A 190 -11.67 3.15 -9.09
CA TYR A 190 -11.25 4.33 -9.84
C TYR A 190 -12.06 4.51 -11.13
N LEU A 191 -12.23 3.42 -11.90
CA LEU A 191 -13.00 3.42 -13.14
C LEU A 191 -14.49 3.69 -12.94
N LEU A 192 -15.07 3.20 -11.84
CA LEU A 192 -16.49 3.36 -11.54
C LEU A 192 -16.82 4.73 -10.90
N ILE A 193 -15.95 5.27 -10.04
CA ILE A 193 -16.12 6.61 -9.47
C ILE A 193 -15.97 7.66 -10.57
N GLY A 194 -14.93 7.53 -11.40
CA GLY A 194 -14.70 8.39 -12.57
C GLY A 194 -15.52 8.02 -13.80
N PHE A 195 -16.65 7.29 -13.67
CA PHE A 195 -17.39 6.77 -14.81
C PHE A 195 -17.89 7.88 -15.76
N TRP A 196 -18.37 9.00 -15.19
CA TRP A 196 -18.75 10.21 -15.92
C TRP A 196 -17.56 11.19 -16.00
N TYR A 197 -16.45 10.72 -16.57
CA TYR A 197 -15.16 11.44 -16.68
C TYR A 197 -15.21 12.75 -17.47
N THR A 198 -16.29 13.04 -18.19
CA THR A 198 -16.49 14.32 -18.88
C THR A 198 -16.67 15.48 -17.89
N ASN A 199 -17.12 15.18 -16.66
CA ASN A 199 -17.11 16.14 -15.56
C ASN A 199 -15.77 16.08 -14.82
N ASN A 200 -15.04 17.19 -14.82
CA ASN A 200 -13.75 17.30 -14.14
C ASN A 200 -13.84 17.03 -12.63
N ASP A 201 -14.93 17.41 -11.98
CA ASP A 201 -15.12 17.16 -10.54
C ASP A 201 -15.23 15.65 -10.25
N TYR A 202 -15.91 14.90 -11.12
CA TYR A 202 -16.04 13.45 -10.98
C TYR A 202 -14.74 12.72 -11.31
N ALA A 203 -14.00 13.19 -12.33
CA ALA A 203 -12.69 12.65 -12.67
C ALA A 203 -11.66 12.89 -11.54
N THR A 204 -11.67 14.08 -10.93
CA THR A 204 -10.77 14.43 -9.82
C THR A 204 -11.11 13.64 -8.56
N ALA A 205 -12.39 13.39 -8.29
CA ALA A 205 -12.84 12.52 -7.20
C ALA A 205 -12.32 11.08 -7.38
N GLY A 206 -12.45 10.52 -8.59
CA GLY A 206 -11.87 9.20 -8.91
C GLY A 206 -10.36 9.15 -8.66
N ARG A 207 -9.62 10.15 -9.16
CA ARG A 207 -8.17 10.27 -8.94
C ARG A 207 -7.81 10.36 -7.45
N LYS A 208 -8.54 11.15 -6.67
CA LYS A 208 -8.33 11.28 -5.22
C LYS A 208 -8.51 9.94 -4.53
N ALA A 209 -9.57 9.21 -4.85
CA ALA A 209 -9.79 7.86 -4.33
C ALA A 209 -8.64 6.92 -4.67
N PHE A 210 -8.18 6.91 -5.92
CA PHE A 210 -7.06 6.05 -6.30
C PHE A 210 -5.77 6.37 -5.54
N ILE A 211 -5.39 7.64 -5.42
CA ILE A 211 -4.16 8.08 -4.75
C ILE A 211 -4.21 7.79 -3.25
N VAL A 212 -5.32 8.12 -2.57
CA VAL A 212 -5.42 7.92 -1.11
C VAL A 212 -5.37 6.43 -0.76
N ASN A 213 -6.00 5.57 -1.57
CA ASN A 213 -5.87 4.12 -1.40
C ASN A 213 -4.44 3.65 -1.65
N ARG A 214 -3.75 4.18 -2.67
CA ARG A 214 -2.35 3.84 -2.97
C ARG A 214 -1.38 4.12 -1.83
N ILE A 215 -1.63 5.19 -1.07
CA ILE A 215 -0.85 5.51 0.13
C ILE A 215 -1.02 4.40 1.19
N GLY A 216 -2.25 3.89 1.37
CA GLY A 216 -2.50 2.72 2.21
C GLY A 216 -1.82 1.45 1.66
N ASP A 217 -1.92 1.23 0.35
CA ASP A 217 -1.36 0.06 -0.34
C ASP A 217 0.17 -0.02 -0.16
N ALA A 218 0.88 1.12 -0.06
CA ALA A 218 2.30 1.15 0.28
C ALA A 218 2.58 0.57 1.69
N GLY A 219 1.74 0.88 2.68
CA GLY A 219 1.81 0.29 4.01
C GLY A 219 1.58 -1.23 3.98
N LEU A 220 0.57 -1.67 3.22
CA LEU A 220 0.28 -3.09 3.02
C LEU A 220 1.47 -3.85 2.42
N ILE A 221 2.09 -3.31 1.36
CA ILE A 221 3.27 -3.91 0.70
C ILE A 221 4.45 -4.02 1.67
N LEU A 222 4.72 -2.96 2.44
CA LEU A 222 5.80 -2.99 3.43
C LEU A 222 5.52 -4.00 4.54
N GLY A 223 4.29 -4.04 5.06
CA GLY A 223 3.86 -4.98 6.08
C GLY A 223 3.98 -6.44 5.63
N MET A 224 3.47 -6.78 4.44
CA MET A 224 3.59 -8.15 3.91
C MET A 224 5.04 -8.54 3.61
N THR A 225 5.89 -7.58 3.20
CA THR A 225 7.31 -7.85 2.94
C THR A 225 8.07 -8.12 4.24
N ILE A 226 7.78 -7.37 5.31
CA ILE A 226 8.38 -7.64 6.64
C ILE A 226 7.93 -9.01 7.16
N LEU A 227 6.63 -9.34 7.04
CA LEU A 227 6.13 -10.66 7.42
C LEU A 227 6.77 -11.79 6.62
N ALA A 228 6.98 -11.62 5.32
CA ALA A 228 7.67 -12.63 4.53
C ALA A 228 9.15 -12.75 4.89
N TRP A 229 9.84 -11.61 5.07
CA TRP A 229 11.27 -11.58 5.36
C TRP A 229 11.61 -12.17 6.74
N LYS A 230 10.80 -11.84 7.75
CA LYS A 230 11.04 -12.25 9.15
C LYS A 230 10.19 -13.44 9.58
N GLY A 231 8.98 -13.55 9.05
CA GLY A 231 8.03 -14.65 9.31
C GLY A 231 8.11 -15.81 8.34
N GLY A 232 8.92 -15.71 7.27
CA GLY A 232 9.29 -16.85 6.44
C GLY A 232 8.21 -17.38 5.50
N SER A 233 7.09 -16.67 5.31
CA SER A 233 6.09 -17.03 4.30
C SER A 233 5.14 -15.87 3.97
N TYR A 234 4.57 -15.88 2.77
CA TYR A 234 3.44 -15.06 2.36
C TYR A 234 2.08 -15.76 2.53
N GLN A 235 2.06 -17.06 2.83
CA GLN A 235 0.84 -17.88 2.96
C GLN A 235 0.23 -17.76 4.35
N PHE A 236 -1.09 -17.62 4.43
CA PHE A 236 -1.76 -17.46 5.72
C PHE A 236 -1.63 -18.69 6.61
N GLU A 237 -1.75 -19.88 6.03
CA GLU A 237 -1.70 -21.13 6.78
C GLU A 237 -0.30 -21.44 7.31
N THR A 238 0.74 -21.22 6.50
CA THR A 238 2.14 -21.38 6.95
C THR A 238 2.50 -20.39 8.06
N LEU A 239 2.08 -19.12 7.95
CA LEU A 239 2.26 -18.14 9.02
C LEU A 239 1.53 -18.55 10.31
N ARG A 240 0.33 -19.13 10.21
CA ARG A 240 -0.41 -19.67 11.35
C ARG A 240 0.29 -20.87 11.98
N GLN A 241 0.89 -21.74 11.17
CA GLN A 241 1.67 -22.88 11.66
C GLN A 241 2.93 -22.44 12.41
N HIS A 242 3.67 -21.44 11.90
CA HIS A 242 4.83 -20.90 12.60
C HIS A 242 4.49 -20.37 14.00
N LEU A 243 3.27 -19.88 14.23
CA LEU A 243 2.81 -19.42 15.56
C LEU A 243 2.58 -20.55 16.56
N THR A 244 2.66 -21.82 16.15
CA THR A 244 2.70 -22.95 17.09
C THR A 244 4.09 -23.15 17.70
N GLU A 245 5.11 -22.49 17.15
CA GLU A 245 6.49 -22.56 17.63
C GLU A 245 6.82 -21.38 18.57
N ASP A 246 7.23 -21.70 19.81
CA ASP A 246 7.60 -20.67 20.80
C ASP A 246 8.77 -19.78 20.33
N THR A 247 9.68 -20.33 19.53
CA THR A 247 10.79 -19.61 18.90
C THR A 247 10.30 -18.47 18.03
N PHE A 248 9.28 -18.71 17.22
CA PHE A 248 8.70 -17.71 16.33
C PHE A 248 7.92 -16.65 17.11
N ILE A 249 7.15 -17.04 18.13
CA ILE A 249 6.46 -16.09 19.01
C ILE A 249 7.47 -15.17 19.70
N ASN A 250 8.58 -15.70 20.21
CA ASN A 250 9.64 -14.90 20.82
C ASN A 250 10.29 -13.96 19.80
N ALA A 251 10.55 -14.46 18.58
CA ALA A 251 11.06 -13.63 17.49
C ALA A 251 10.11 -12.47 17.18
N LEU A 252 8.80 -12.70 17.09
CA LEU A 252 7.77 -11.67 16.83
C LEU A 252 7.80 -10.50 17.82
N HIS A 253 8.27 -10.72 19.04
CA HIS A 253 8.37 -9.71 20.10
C HIS A 253 9.75 -9.02 20.14
N GLU A 254 10.68 -9.39 19.26
CA GLU A 254 11.98 -8.74 19.12
C GLU A 254 11.80 -7.27 18.70
N ARG A 255 12.32 -6.36 19.53
CA ARG A 255 12.17 -4.91 19.36
C ARG A 255 13.01 -4.38 18.20
N THR A 256 12.43 -3.49 17.41
CA THR A 256 13.09 -2.87 16.25
C THR A 256 13.97 -1.66 16.61
N GLY A 257 13.86 -1.14 17.83
CA GLY A 257 14.55 0.10 18.26
C GLY A 257 14.02 1.38 17.59
N LEU A 258 12.88 1.31 16.90
CA LEU A 258 12.32 2.43 16.14
C LEU A 258 11.83 3.58 17.05
N GLY A 259 11.40 3.29 18.27
CA GLY A 259 10.97 4.30 19.24
C GLY A 259 12.14 5.21 19.62
N HIS A 260 13.27 4.61 19.99
CA HIS A 260 14.52 5.32 20.25
C HIS A 260 15.04 6.11 19.04
N PHE A 261 15.01 5.51 17.84
CA PHE A 261 15.38 6.22 16.61
C PHE A 261 14.53 7.48 16.37
N LEU A 262 13.22 7.43 16.58
CA LEU A 262 12.33 8.59 16.38
C LEU A 262 12.57 9.70 17.40
N VAL A 263 12.89 9.34 18.65
CA VAL A 263 13.28 10.31 19.68
C VAL A 263 14.55 11.05 19.27
N ASP A 264 15.53 10.33 18.72
CA ASP A 264 16.80 10.91 18.28
C ASP A 264 16.68 11.70 16.97
N ALA A 265 15.80 11.28 16.05
CA ALA A 265 15.65 11.87 14.72
C ALA A 265 14.80 13.15 14.69
N ILE A 266 13.93 13.40 15.69
CA ILE A 266 13.03 14.56 15.72
C ILE A 266 13.47 15.53 16.84
N PRO A 267 14.10 16.68 16.50
CA PRO A 267 14.63 17.64 17.48
C PRO A 267 13.59 18.17 18.49
N GLY A 268 12.30 18.16 18.12
CA GLY A 268 11.21 18.54 19.01
C GLY A 268 10.87 17.48 20.07
N LEU A 269 11.04 16.19 19.76
CA LEU A 269 10.80 15.09 20.70
C LEU A 269 11.95 14.96 21.70
N SER A 270 13.20 15.05 21.23
CA SER A 270 14.39 15.00 22.09
C SER A 270 14.43 16.14 23.11
N SER A 271 13.86 17.30 22.75
CA SER A 271 13.78 18.48 23.62
C SER A 271 12.72 18.38 24.73
N SER A 272 11.76 17.44 24.63
CA SER A 272 10.64 17.30 25.56
C SER A 272 10.74 15.98 26.32
N ALA A 273 11.27 16.00 27.55
CA ALA A 273 11.53 14.79 28.33
C ALA A 273 10.31 13.87 28.48
N SER A 274 9.10 14.41 28.64
CA SER A 274 7.87 13.62 28.73
C SER A 274 7.47 12.96 27.40
N LEU A 275 7.59 13.67 26.28
CA LEU A 275 7.31 13.15 24.94
C LEU A 275 8.41 12.20 24.46
N GLY A 276 9.67 12.50 24.73
CA GLY A 276 10.81 11.62 24.44
C GLY A 276 10.72 10.30 25.23
N THR A 277 10.36 10.35 26.51
CA THR A 277 10.14 9.13 27.32
C THR A 277 8.89 8.37 26.85
N PHE A 278 7.81 9.07 26.51
CA PHE A 278 6.60 8.45 25.96
C PHE A 278 6.89 7.74 24.64
N VAL A 279 7.55 8.39 23.68
CA VAL A 279 7.85 7.83 22.36
C VAL A 279 8.93 6.75 22.42
N GLY A 280 9.94 6.91 23.28
CA GLY A 280 10.95 5.87 23.52
C GLY A 280 10.36 4.58 24.12
N ASN A 281 9.26 4.68 24.87
CA ASN A 281 8.52 3.51 25.36
C ASN A 281 7.62 2.85 24.30
N ILE A 282 7.39 3.51 23.16
CA ILE A 282 6.66 2.96 22.01
C ILE A 282 7.67 2.28 21.08
N ASP A 283 8.40 1.30 21.60
CA ASP A 283 9.17 0.39 20.76
C ASP A 283 8.22 -0.68 20.21
N PHE A 284 8.10 -0.71 18.89
CA PHE A 284 7.41 -1.79 18.21
C PHE A 284 8.36 -2.97 18.05
N SER A 285 7.87 -4.17 18.34
CA SER A 285 8.47 -5.36 17.78
C SER A 285 8.30 -5.37 16.27
N TRP A 286 9.12 -6.12 15.54
CA TRP A 286 8.97 -6.13 14.07
C TRP A 286 7.60 -6.70 13.66
N GLY A 287 7.04 -7.65 14.43
CA GLY A 287 5.69 -8.15 14.23
C GLY A 287 4.63 -7.07 14.48
N GLY A 288 4.77 -6.30 15.56
CA GLY A 288 3.90 -5.15 15.84
C GLY A 288 4.00 -4.06 14.77
N ALA A 289 5.20 -3.79 14.24
CA ALA A 289 5.43 -2.85 13.16
C ALA A 289 4.81 -3.34 11.84
N ALA A 290 4.94 -4.63 11.52
CA ALA A 290 4.30 -5.23 10.36
C ALA A 290 2.77 -5.13 10.46
N CYS A 291 2.19 -5.49 11.61
CA CYS A 291 0.76 -5.36 11.88
C CYS A 291 0.25 -3.92 11.77
N LEU A 292 1.04 -2.92 12.20
CA LEU A 292 0.70 -1.51 12.08
C LEU A 292 0.75 -1.04 10.60
N LEU A 293 1.74 -1.48 9.83
CA LEU A 293 1.86 -1.19 8.39
C LEU A 293 0.72 -1.82 7.59
N LEU A 294 0.36 -3.06 7.89
CA LEU A 294 -0.82 -3.72 7.33
C LEU A 294 -2.11 -2.96 7.68
N PHE A 295 -2.22 -2.48 8.93
CA PHE A 295 -3.34 -1.66 9.37
C PHE A 295 -3.44 -0.33 8.59
N ILE A 296 -2.32 0.31 8.23
CA ILE A 296 -2.33 1.49 7.35
C ILE A 296 -2.96 1.17 5.98
N GLY A 297 -2.70 -0.04 5.44
CA GLY A 297 -3.43 -0.57 4.29
C GLY A 297 -4.93 -0.62 4.53
N CYS A 298 -5.36 -1.22 5.64
CA CYS A 298 -6.76 -1.27 6.04
C CYS A 298 -7.39 0.13 6.17
N CYS A 299 -6.66 1.11 6.71
CA CYS A 299 -7.13 2.49 6.83
C CYS A 299 -7.46 3.12 5.48
N GLY A 300 -6.66 2.85 4.44
CA GLY A 300 -6.88 3.34 3.08
C GLY A 300 -8.22 2.86 2.51
N LYS A 301 -8.41 1.53 2.42
CA LYS A 301 -9.61 0.93 1.81
C LYS A 301 -10.87 1.09 2.65
N SER A 302 -10.76 1.04 3.98
CA SER A 302 -11.90 1.16 4.90
C SER A 302 -12.12 2.59 5.42
N ALA A 303 -11.53 3.58 4.74
CA ALA A 303 -11.74 5.00 5.01
C ALA A 303 -11.63 5.35 6.51
N GLN A 304 -10.60 4.84 7.18
CA GLN A 304 -10.33 5.20 8.57
C GLN A 304 -9.53 6.50 8.63
N PHE A 305 -9.62 7.22 9.74
CA PHE A 305 -8.72 8.35 9.96
C PHE A 305 -7.25 7.86 9.92
N PRO A 306 -6.34 8.53 9.19
CA PRO A 306 -6.52 9.82 8.52
C PRO A 306 -6.93 9.75 7.03
N LEU A 307 -7.03 8.57 6.43
CA LEU A 307 -7.23 8.34 4.99
C LEU A 307 -8.70 8.28 4.53
N TYR A 308 -9.66 8.77 5.33
CA TYR A 308 -11.09 8.69 5.02
C TYR A 308 -11.58 9.63 3.90
N VAL A 309 -10.79 10.65 3.55
CA VAL A 309 -11.19 11.82 2.75
C VAL A 309 -11.71 11.52 1.34
N TRP A 310 -11.43 10.34 0.81
CA TRP A 310 -11.89 9.95 -0.53
C TRP A 310 -13.34 9.45 -0.56
N LEU A 311 -13.84 8.89 0.54
CA LEU A 311 -15.11 8.18 0.58
C LEU A 311 -16.33 9.11 0.32
N PRO A 312 -16.38 10.33 0.88
CA PRO A 312 -17.47 11.27 0.57
C PRO A 312 -17.45 11.75 -0.89
N ASP A 313 -16.26 11.92 -1.47
CA ASP A 313 -16.11 12.37 -2.87
C ASP A 313 -16.42 11.24 -3.87
N ALA A 314 -16.28 9.98 -3.46
CA ALA A 314 -16.69 8.82 -4.24
C ALA A 314 -18.19 8.81 -4.59
N MET A 315 -19.00 9.64 -3.92
CA MET A 315 -20.41 9.89 -4.26
C MET A 315 -20.63 10.57 -5.62
N ALA A 316 -19.56 11.01 -6.27
CA ALA A 316 -19.57 11.43 -7.68
C ALA A 316 -20.01 10.31 -8.63
N GLY A 317 -19.72 9.05 -8.30
CA GLY A 317 -20.08 7.90 -9.13
C GLY A 317 -21.59 7.63 -9.19
N PRO A 318 -22.04 6.79 -10.15
CA PRO A 318 -23.42 6.33 -10.21
C PRO A 318 -23.86 5.64 -8.91
N THR A 319 -25.11 5.84 -8.49
CA THR A 319 -25.57 5.34 -7.19
C THR A 319 -25.45 3.83 -6.96
N PRO A 320 -25.62 2.93 -7.97
CA PRO A 320 -25.35 1.50 -7.79
C PRO A 320 -23.89 1.20 -7.43
N VAL A 321 -22.95 2.03 -7.89
CA VAL A 321 -21.53 1.93 -7.51
C VAL A 321 -21.34 2.26 -6.05
N SER A 322 -22.01 3.32 -5.56
CA SER A 322 -21.98 3.67 -4.13
C SER A 322 -22.52 2.52 -3.28
N ALA A 323 -23.60 1.85 -3.69
CA ALA A 323 -24.09 0.67 -2.98
C ALA A 323 -23.05 -0.48 -2.96
N LEU A 324 -22.37 -0.73 -4.09
CA LEU A 324 -21.37 -1.80 -4.18
C LEU A 324 -20.15 -1.53 -3.30
N ILE A 325 -19.53 -0.34 -3.47
CA ILE A 325 -18.30 0.08 -2.81
C ILE A 325 -18.49 0.18 -1.29
N HIS A 326 -19.64 0.72 -0.85
CA HIS A 326 -19.86 1.09 0.56
C HIS A 326 -20.58 0.04 1.40
N ALA A 327 -21.14 -0.99 0.79
CA ALA A 327 -21.89 -2.02 1.52
C ALA A 327 -21.11 -3.33 1.63
N ALA A 328 -20.77 -3.94 0.49
CA ALA A 328 -20.37 -5.36 0.46
C ALA A 328 -18.89 -5.60 0.15
N THR A 329 -18.13 -4.59 -0.28
CA THR A 329 -16.88 -4.86 -1.00
C THR A 329 -15.66 -4.02 -0.59
N MET A 330 -15.46 -2.84 -1.18
CA MET A 330 -14.20 -2.10 -1.05
C MET A 330 -13.94 -1.70 0.40
N VAL A 331 -14.94 -1.11 1.06
CA VAL A 331 -14.77 -0.65 2.43
C VAL A 331 -14.65 -1.79 3.44
N THR A 332 -15.12 -2.98 3.10
CA THR A 332 -15.05 -4.17 3.96
C THR A 332 -13.74 -4.93 3.78
N ALA A 333 -12.99 -4.68 2.71
CA ALA A 333 -11.71 -5.34 2.43
C ALA A 333 -10.68 -5.17 3.55
N GLY A 334 -10.57 -3.97 4.14
CA GLY A 334 -9.66 -3.73 5.26
C GLY A 334 -10.03 -4.51 6.52
N ILE A 335 -11.33 -4.61 6.82
CA ILE A 335 -11.80 -5.40 7.97
C ILE A 335 -11.61 -6.89 7.70
N TYR A 336 -11.86 -7.34 6.47
CA TYR A 336 -11.61 -8.70 6.06
C TYR A 336 -10.15 -9.10 6.28
N LEU A 337 -9.18 -8.25 5.90
CA LEU A 337 -7.76 -8.47 6.15
C LEU A 337 -7.45 -8.54 7.65
N LEU A 338 -8.00 -7.63 8.47
CA LEU A 338 -7.82 -7.68 9.93
C LEU A 338 -8.35 -8.98 10.54
N CYS A 339 -9.55 -9.42 10.14
CA CYS A 339 -10.12 -10.68 10.60
C CYS A 339 -9.31 -11.88 10.10
N ARG A 340 -8.83 -11.85 8.85
CA ARG A 340 -8.02 -12.93 8.25
C ARG A 340 -6.70 -13.13 8.98
N LEU A 341 -6.10 -12.04 9.46
CA LEU A 341 -4.87 -12.01 10.24
C LEU A 341 -5.12 -11.92 11.75
N SER A 342 -6.34 -12.20 12.23
CA SER A 342 -6.65 -12.04 13.67
C SER A 342 -5.70 -12.84 14.54
N PHE A 343 -5.34 -14.06 14.10
CA PHE A 343 -4.36 -14.95 14.72
C PHE A 343 -3.00 -14.30 14.99
N LEU A 344 -2.61 -13.28 14.21
CA LEU A 344 -1.38 -12.52 14.41
C LEU A 344 -1.60 -11.29 15.30
N TYR A 345 -2.72 -10.58 15.10
CA TYR A 345 -3.04 -9.35 15.85
C TYR A 345 -3.31 -9.61 17.34
N THR A 346 -3.81 -10.79 17.72
CA THR A 346 -4.06 -11.16 19.13
C THR A 346 -2.80 -11.11 19.99
N HIS A 347 -1.60 -11.24 19.41
CA HIS A 347 -0.32 -11.15 20.12
C HIS A 347 0.13 -9.70 20.40
N PHE A 348 -0.47 -8.69 19.77
CA PHE A 348 -0.03 -7.29 19.85
C PHE A 348 -1.11 -6.37 20.44
N SER A 349 -1.27 -6.40 21.77
CA SER A 349 -2.26 -5.59 22.50
C SER A 349 -2.15 -4.08 22.27
N THR A 350 -0.93 -3.55 22.10
CA THR A 350 -0.71 -2.14 21.76
C THR A 350 -1.27 -1.80 20.38
N VAL A 351 -1.06 -2.67 19.38
CA VAL A 351 -1.58 -2.45 18.02
C VAL A 351 -3.11 -2.52 18.02
N LEU A 352 -3.68 -3.51 18.70
CA LEU A 352 -5.12 -3.63 18.91
C LEU A 352 -5.73 -2.37 19.55
N SER A 353 -5.08 -1.83 20.59
CA SER A 353 -5.50 -0.57 21.24
C SER A 353 -5.48 0.62 20.28
N ILE A 354 -4.45 0.72 19.42
CA ILE A 354 -4.37 1.75 18.37
C ILE A 354 -5.54 1.61 17.38
N ILE A 355 -5.81 0.39 16.92
CA ILE A 355 -6.94 0.09 16.01
C ILE A 355 -8.27 0.51 16.66
N ALA A 356 -8.48 0.17 17.94
CA ALA A 356 -9.69 0.49 18.67
C ALA A 356 -9.89 2.01 18.82
N LEU A 357 -8.83 2.74 19.15
CA LEU A 357 -8.87 4.20 19.31
C LEU A 357 -9.08 4.92 17.97
N VAL A 358 -8.42 4.47 16.90
CA VAL A 358 -8.64 5.02 15.55
C VAL A 358 -10.06 4.75 15.07
N GLY A 359 -10.60 3.55 15.31
CA GLY A 359 -11.98 3.19 15.01
C GLY A 359 -12.98 4.06 15.77
N ALA A 360 -12.76 4.24 17.08
CA ALA A 360 -13.59 5.07 17.95
C ALA A 360 -13.59 6.54 17.53
N PHE A 361 -12.40 7.09 17.26
CA PHE A 361 -12.26 8.45 16.76
C PHE A 361 -12.97 8.61 15.41
N THR A 362 -12.73 7.71 14.46
CA THR A 362 -13.37 7.71 13.14
C THR A 362 -14.90 7.64 13.24
N ALA A 363 -15.42 6.78 14.13
CA ALA A 363 -16.85 6.59 14.36
C ALA A 363 -17.54 7.90 14.79
N LEU A 364 -16.99 8.55 15.81
CA LEU A 364 -17.52 9.80 16.36
C LEU A 364 -17.31 10.96 15.39
N PHE A 365 -16.10 11.10 14.86
CA PHE A 365 -15.72 12.18 13.97
C PHE A 365 -16.62 12.23 12.72
N ALA A 366 -16.81 11.10 12.03
CA ALA A 366 -17.69 11.05 10.87
C ALA A 366 -19.17 11.29 11.22
N ALA A 367 -19.62 10.84 12.40
CA ALA A 367 -20.98 11.09 12.87
C ALA A 367 -21.24 12.58 13.08
N THR A 368 -20.29 13.35 13.60
CA THR A 368 -20.43 14.82 13.72
C THR A 368 -20.62 15.50 12.37
N ILE A 369 -19.86 15.08 11.34
CA ILE A 369 -19.99 15.64 10.00
C ILE A 369 -21.39 15.36 9.44
N ALA A 370 -21.85 14.11 9.51
CA ALA A 370 -23.13 13.65 8.98
C ALA A 370 -24.35 14.44 9.53
N VAL A 371 -24.27 14.96 10.77
CA VAL A 371 -25.33 15.78 11.39
C VAL A 371 -25.62 17.05 10.60
N THR A 372 -24.62 17.66 9.97
CA THR A 372 -24.75 18.94 9.26
C THR A 372 -24.86 18.79 7.75
N GLN A 373 -24.52 17.62 7.19
CA GLN A 373 -24.58 17.39 5.75
C GLN A 373 -26.02 17.46 5.21
N VAL A 374 -26.15 17.98 3.98
CA VAL A 374 -27.43 18.22 3.31
C VAL A 374 -27.63 17.33 2.08
N GLU A 375 -26.56 16.75 1.54
CA GLU A 375 -26.67 15.84 0.40
C GLU A 375 -26.98 14.41 0.87
N LEU A 376 -28.03 13.81 0.29
CA LEU A 376 -28.54 12.49 0.65
C LEU A 376 -27.43 11.42 0.60
N LYS A 377 -26.67 11.37 -0.50
CA LYS A 377 -25.55 10.43 -0.67
C LYS A 377 -24.41 10.68 0.30
N LYS A 378 -24.06 11.95 0.60
CA LYS A 378 -22.97 12.27 1.55
C LYS A 378 -23.34 11.91 2.98
N VAL A 379 -24.60 12.10 3.40
CA VAL A 379 -25.07 11.60 4.71
C VAL A 379 -24.88 10.08 4.81
N LEU A 380 -25.20 9.34 3.75
CA LEU A 380 -24.99 7.89 3.70
C LEU A 380 -23.50 7.49 3.65
N ALA A 381 -22.66 8.27 2.98
CA ALA A 381 -21.21 8.03 2.94
C ALA A 381 -20.55 8.24 4.31
N TYR A 382 -20.82 9.36 4.99
CA TYR A 382 -20.27 9.62 6.32
C TYR A 382 -20.79 8.65 7.37
N SER A 383 -22.05 8.22 7.25
CA SER A 383 -22.55 7.16 8.11
C SER A 383 -21.86 5.82 7.86
N THR A 384 -21.39 5.54 6.64
CA THR A 384 -20.53 4.38 6.35
C THR A 384 -19.16 4.53 7.00
N VAL A 385 -18.50 5.70 6.89
CA VAL A 385 -17.25 5.97 7.63
C VAL A 385 -17.44 5.70 9.12
N SER A 386 -18.56 6.15 9.68
CA SER A 386 -18.89 5.94 11.09
C SER A 386 -19.10 4.45 11.43
N GLN A 387 -19.86 3.70 10.62
CA GLN A 387 -20.08 2.26 10.84
C GLN A 387 -18.82 1.41 10.68
N LEU A 388 -17.94 1.76 9.74
CA LEU A 388 -16.63 1.12 9.63
C LEU A 388 -15.82 1.38 10.89
N GLY A 389 -15.88 2.61 11.43
CA GLY A 389 -15.31 2.92 12.75
C GLY A 389 -15.78 1.95 13.85
N PHE A 390 -17.08 1.59 13.89
CA PHE A 390 -17.59 0.54 14.79
C PHE A 390 -16.95 -0.82 14.57
N MET A 391 -16.83 -1.25 13.31
CA MET A 391 -16.22 -2.55 12.99
C MET A 391 -14.75 -2.60 13.42
N PHE A 392 -14.00 -1.50 13.24
CA PHE A 392 -12.63 -1.36 13.69
C PHE A 392 -12.52 -1.26 15.21
N MET A 393 -13.49 -0.65 15.91
CA MET A 393 -13.58 -0.73 17.37
C MET A 393 -13.69 -2.19 17.82
N GLY A 394 -14.57 -2.98 17.21
CA GLY A 394 -14.76 -4.41 17.52
C GLY A 394 -13.48 -5.22 17.32
N CYS A 395 -12.86 -5.10 16.15
CA CYS A 395 -11.59 -5.79 15.87
C CYS A 395 -10.47 -5.31 16.80
N GLY A 396 -10.40 -4.02 17.10
CA GLY A 396 -9.38 -3.43 17.97
C GLY A 396 -9.50 -3.80 19.45
N VAL A 397 -10.71 -4.13 19.94
CA VAL A 397 -10.86 -4.69 21.29
C VAL A 397 -10.62 -6.22 21.34
N GLY A 398 -10.25 -6.82 20.20
CA GLY A 398 -9.98 -8.25 20.09
C GLY A 398 -11.23 -9.12 19.89
N ALA A 399 -12.37 -8.51 19.55
CA ALA A 399 -13.62 -9.18 19.20
C ALA A 399 -13.85 -9.08 17.68
N PHE A 400 -13.02 -9.80 16.93
CA PHE A 400 -13.02 -9.79 15.48
C PHE A 400 -14.32 -10.39 14.93
N SER A 401 -14.86 -11.41 15.59
CA SER A 401 -16.16 -12.01 15.21
C SER A 401 -17.30 -10.99 15.31
N ALA A 402 -17.34 -10.19 16.39
CA ALA A 402 -18.31 -9.12 16.57
C ALA A 402 -18.17 -8.02 15.51
N GLY A 403 -16.94 -7.59 15.23
CA GLY A 403 -16.64 -6.63 14.17
C GLY A 403 -17.12 -7.13 12.79
N PHE A 404 -16.89 -8.40 12.49
CA PHE A 404 -17.29 -9.02 11.23
C PHE A 404 -18.80 -9.29 11.14
N PHE A 405 -19.46 -9.61 12.26
CA PHE A 405 -20.92 -9.69 12.29
C PHE A 405 -21.57 -8.35 11.91
N HIS A 406 -20.99 -7.24 12.37
CA HIS A 406 -21.45 -5.93 11.94
C HIS A 406 -21.18 -5.68 10.44
N VAL A 407 -20.05 -6.12 9.88
CA VAL A 407 -19.82 -6.10 8.41
C VAL A 407 -20.95 -6.81 7.66
N PHE A 408 -21.32 -8.01 8.11
CA PHE A 408 -22.37 -8.81 7.49
C PHE A 408 -23.73 -8.08 7.48
N THR A 409 -24.18 -7.59 8.63
CA THR A 409 -25.46 -6.86 8.70
C THR A 409 -25.43 -5.54 7.92
N HIS A 410 -24.29 -4.85 7.95
CA HIS A 410 -24.07 -3.59 7.24
C HIS A 410 -24.18 -3.70 5.73
N ALA A 411 -23.71 -4.80 5.15
CA ALA A 411 -23.85 -5.04 3.72
C ALA A 411 -25.31 -4.95 3.25
N PHE A 412 -26.27 -5.44 4.04
CA PHE A 412 -27.68 -5.41 3.65
C PHE A 412 -28.31 -4.03 3.84
N PHE A 413 -28.21 -3.44 5.04
CA PHE A 413 -28.87 -2.16 5.30
C PHE A 413 -28.22 -1.01 4.52
N LYS A 414 -26.91 -1.02 4.27
CA LYS A 414 -26.29 0.02 3.43
C LYS A 414 -26.60 -0.12 1.96
N ALA A 415 -26.58 -1.35 1.42
CA ALA A 415 -27.00 -1.55 0.05
C ALA A 415 -28.45 -1.07 -0.13
N CYS A 416 -29.35 -1.41 0.80
CA CYS A 416 -30.73 -0.90 0.78
C CYS A 416 -30.80 0.63 0.82
N LEU A 417 -30.06 1.30 1.73
CA LEU A 417 -30.08 2.75 1.86
C LEU A 417 -29.52 3.48 0.63
N PHE A 418 -28.41 3.01 0.05
CA PHE A 418 -27.84 3.61 -1.15
C PHE A 418 -28.70 3.38 -2.39
N LEU A 419 -29.18 2.16 -2.61
CA LEU A 419 -30.08 1.86 -3.74
C LEU A 419 -31.43 2.58 -3.58
N GLY A 420 -31.93 2.70 -2.34
CA GLY A 420 -33.11 3.51 -2.02
C GLY A 420 -32.90 4.99 -2.31
N ALA A 421 -31.76 5.56 -1.92
CA ALA A 421 -31.39 6.93 -2.26
C ALA A 421 -31.29 7.14 -3.78
N GLY A 422 -30.77 6.16 -4.52
CA GLY A 422 -30.73 6.19 -5.98
C GLY A 422 -32.14 6.16 -6.60
N ALA A 423 -33.08 5.43 -6.01
CA ALA A 423 -34.47 5.40 -6.45
C ALA A 423 -35.18 6.74 -6.18
N VAL A 424 -34.89 7.37 -5.04
CA VAL A 424 -35.36 8.73 -4.72
C VAL A 424 -34.78 9.74 -5.71
N MET A 425 -33.48 9.70 -5.97
CA MET A 425 -32.83 10.59 -6.94
C MET A 425 -33.40 10.41 -8.35
N HIS A 426 -33.58 9.17 -8.80
CA HIS A 426 -34.14 8.87 -10.11
C HIS A 426 -35.56 9.43 -10.25
N ALA A 427 -36.40 9.27 -9.22
CA ALA A 427 -37.76 9.81 -9.21
C ALA A 427 -37.79 11.35 -9.12
N CYS A 428 -36.76 11.99 -8.55
CA CYS A 428 -36.72 13.43 -8.29
C CYS A 428 -35.83 14.22 -9.26
N GLY A 429 -35.45 13.66 -10.41
CA GLY A 429 -34.61 14.32 -11.42
C GLY A 429 -33.18 14.58 -10.95
N ASP A 430 -32.54 13.57 -10.36
CA ASP A 430 -31.16 13.57 -9.85
C ASP A 430 -30.83 14.59 -8.75
N ARG A 431 -31.85 15.21 -8.13
CA ARG A 431 -31.68 16.09 -6.98
C ARG A 431 -31.16 15.33 -5.76
N GLN A 432 -30.12 15.87 -5.12
CA GLN A 432 -29.43 15.23 -3.99
C GLN A 432 -29.64 15.96 -2.66
N ASP A 433 -30.00 17.24 -2.66
CA ASP A 433 -30.17 18.05 -1.44
C ASP A 433 -31.48 17.68 -0.73
N ILE A 434 -31.38 17.12 0.47
CA ILE A 434 -32.54 16.69 1.26
C ILE A 434 -33.50 17.84 1.57
N ARG A 435 -33.02 19.10 1.61
CA ARG A 435 -33.86 20.27 1.89
C ARG A 435 -34.82 20.61 0.75
N GLN A 436 -34.49 20.17 -0.46
CA GLN A 436 -35.32 20.32 -1.66
C GLN A 436 -36.30 19.15 -1.82
N LEU A 437 -36.10 18.07 -1.05
CA LEU A 437 -37.03 16.94 -0.96
C LEU A 437 -38.14 17.25 0.08
N GLY A 438 -39.03 16.29 0.29
CA GLY A 438 -40.13 16.38 1.24
C GLY A 438 -41.38 15.64 0.76
N GLY A 439 -42.18 15.14 1.70
CA GLY A 439 -43.48 14.50 1.41
C GLY A 439 -43.42 13.26 0.50
N LEU A 440 -42.23 12.69 0.25
CA LEU A 440 -42.03 11.58 -0.69
C LEU A 440 -42.73 10.29 -0.27
N LYS A 441 -43.12 10.15 1.01
CA LYS A 441 -43.85 8.98 1.50
C LYS A 441 -45.15 8.70 0.73
N LYS A 442 -45.82 9.74 0.24
CA LYS A 442 -47.06 9.59 -0.55
C LYS A 442 -46.79 9.08 -1.97
N TYR A 443 -45.64 9.41 -2.53
CA TYR A 443 -45.29 9.12 -3.93
C TYR A 443 -44.46 7.84 -4.08
N LEU A 444 -43.60 7.54 -3.12
CA LEU A 444 -42.67 6.40 -3.15
C LEU A 444 -42.84 5.47 -1.94
N PRO A 445 -44.05 4.99 -1.61
CA PRO A 445 -44.33 4.31 -0.34
C PRO A 445 -43.48 3.04 -0.13
N LYS A 446 -43.22 2.27 -1.20
CA LYS A 446 -42.39 1.06 -1.14
C LYS A 446 -40.92 1.38 -0.82
N ILE A 447 -40.37 2.41 -1.45
CA ILE A 447 -38.98 2.85 -1.20
C ILE A 447 -38.86 3.46 0.20
N THR A 448 -39.83 4.28 0.61
CA THR A 448 -39.87 4.84 1.96
C THR A 448 -39.93 3.75 3.03
N ALA A 449 -40.74 2.71 2.83
CA ALA A 449 -40.82 1.59 3.76
C ALA A 449 -39.50 0.80 3.81
N ALA A 450 -38.91 0.50 2.65
CA ALA A 450 -37.65 -0.23 2.57
C ALA A 450 -36.46 0.54 3.20
N MET A 451 -36.30 1.82 2.87
CA MET A 451 -35.30 2.69 3.50
C MET A 451 -35.58 2.89 4.99
N GLY A 452 -36.85 2.94 5.39
CA GLY A 452 -37.27 2.98 6.79
C GLY A 452 -36.82 1.75 7.56
N MET A 453 -37.05 0.54 7.03
CA MET A 453 -36.60 -0.72 7.64
C MET A 453 -35.07 -0.77 7.77
N ALA A 454 -34.34 -0.40 6.71
CA ALA A 454 -32.89 -0.32 6.77
C ALA A 454 -32.38 0.78 7.72
N THR A 455 -33.12 1.88 7.88
CA THR A 455 -32.82 2.93 8.84
C THR A 455 -33.03 2.44 10.28
N LEU A 456 -34.11 1.71 10.57
CA LEU A 456 -34.34 1.10 11.88
C LEU A 456 -33.20 0.12 12.25
N ALA A 457 -32.72 -0.64 11.26
CA ALA A 457 -31.56 -1.51 11.44
C ALA A 457 -30.29 -0.71 11.79
N ILE A 458 -29.88 0.26 10.99
CA ILE A 458 -28.61 0.99 11.23
C ILE A 458 -28.62 1.85 12.51
N ILE A 459 -29.77 2.37 12.96
CA ILE A 459 -29.85 3.15 14.21
C ILE A 459 -29.87 2.27 15.47
N GLY A 460 -29.89 0.94 15.32
CA GLY A 460 -29.88 0.01 16.44
C GLY A 460 -31.22 -0.05 17.19
N THR A 461 -32.35 0.06 16.48
CA THR A 461 -33.67 -0.14 17.12
C THR A 461 -33.77 -1.57 17.67
N PRO A 462 -34.32 -1.78 18.88
CA PRO A 462 -34.49 -3.12 19.45
C PRO A 462 -35.12 -4.10 18.45
N PHE A 463 -34.64 -5.34 18.45
CA PHE A 463 -35.05 -6.43 17.54
C PHE A 463 -34.65 -6.29 16.07
N THR A 464 -33.77 -5.34 15.72
CA THR A 464 -33.22 -5.22 14.36
C THR A 464 -31.77 -5.68 14.28
N SER A 465 -31.22 -5.87 13.08
CA SER A 465 -29.86 -6.41 12.92
C SER A 465 -28.75 -5.53 13.48
N GLY A 466 -28.90 -4.21 13.37
CA GLY A 466 -27.90 -3.29 13.90
C GLY A 466 -27.93 -3.19 15.41
N PHE A 467 -29.03 -3.59 16.07
CA PHE A 467 -29.08 -3.65 17.53
C PHE A 467 -28.12 -4.73 18.04
N PHE A 468 -28.31 -5.98 17.59
CA PHE A 468 -27.46 -7.10 18.01
C PHE A 468 -25.99 -6.91 17.63
N SER A 469 -25.73 -6.49 16.39
CA SER A 469 -24.34 -6.38 15.92
C SER A 469 -23.56 -5.21 16.52
N LYS A 470 -24.19 -4.06 16.79
CA LYS A 470 -23.51 -2.93 17.44
C LYS A 470 -23.37 -3.14 18.93
N ASP A 471 -24.41 -3.69 19.56
CA ASP A 471 -24.38 -3.91 20.99
C ASP A 471 -23.29 -4.93 21.36
N GLU A 472 -23.09 -5.99 20.56
CA GLU A 472 -21.98 -6.93 20.77
C GLU A 472 -20.61 -6.21 20.75
N ILE A 473 -20.38 -5.27 19.83
CA ILE A 473 -19.12 -4.50 19.78
C ILE A 473 -18.96 -3.64 21.04
N LEU A 474 -20.03 -2.95 21.46
CA LEU A 474 -20.01 -2.09 22.65
C LEU A 474 -19.82 -2.91 23.93
N PHE A 475 -20.48 -4.05 24.01
CA PHE A 475 -20.35 -5.01 25.10
C PHE A 475 -18.91 -5.51 25.22
N ARG A 476 -18.30 -5.94 24.11
CA ARG A 476 -16.91 -6.41 24.07
C ARG A 476 -15.90 -5.30 24.37
N ALA A 477 -16.22 -4.04 24.03
CA ALA A 477 -15.41 -2.90 24.44
C ALA A 477 -15.50 -2.63 25.95
N LEU A 478 -16.71 -2.67 26.53
CA LEU A 478 -16.93 -2.44 27.95
C LEU A 478 -16.29 -3.53 28.82
N SER A 479 -16.31 -4.78 28.34
CA SER A 479 -15.77 -5.96 29.01
C SER A 479 -14.33 -6.30 28.62
N ASN A 480 -13.61 -5.40 27.92
CA ASN A 480 -12.26 -5.65 27.43
C ASN A 480 -11.27 -5.94 28.57
N PRO A 481 -10.69 -7.15 28.66
CA PRO A 481 -9.85 -7.55 29.80
C PRO A 481 -8.38 -7.13 29.66
N PHE A 482 -7.89 -6.80 28.45
CA PHE A 482 -6.47 -6.49 28.20
C PHE A 482 -6.16 -5.01 28.39
N ALA A 483 -7.10 -4.15 28.00
CA ALA A 483 -6.96 -2.72 28.12
C ALA A 483 -8.28 -2.11 28.66
N PRO A 484 -8.62 -2.36 29.94
CA PRO A 484 -9.94 -1.99 30.49
C PRO A 484 -10.20 -0.48 30.42
N THR A 485 -9.17 0.35 30.57
CA THR A 485 -9.29 1.81 30.42
C THR A 485 -9.59 2.20 28.98
N VAL A 486 -8.88 1.61 28.01
CA VAL A 486 -9.11 1.86 26.58
C VAL A 486 -10.50 1.36 26.18
N GLY A 487 -10.89 0.16 26.61
CA GLY A 487 -12.21 -0.42 26.38
C GLY A 487 -13.35 0.49 26.85
N LYS A 488 -13.25 1.05 28.07
CA LYS A 488 -14.24 2.02 28.59
C LYS A 488 -14.30 3.31 27.77
N ILE A 489 -13.17 3.82 27.29
CA ILE A 489 -13.11 5.00 26.41
C ILE A 489 -13.79 4.68 25.07
N VAL A 490 -13.48 3.53 24.48
CA VAL A 490 -14.08 3.03 23.23
C VAL A 490 -15.58 2.84 23.38
N TYR A 491 -16.05 2.29 24.51
CA TYR A 491 -17.47 2.17 24.81
C TYR A 491 -18.16 3.54 24.90
N ALA A 492 -17.62 4.47 25.69
CA ALA A 492 -18.21 5.80 25.88
C ALA A 492 -18.30 6.59 24.55
N THR A 493 -17.23 6.56 23.76
CA THR A 493 -17.20 7.18 22.43
C THR A 493 -18.13 6.48 21.44
N GLY A 494 -18.23 5.15 21.49
CA GLY A 494 -19.17 4.35 20.72
C GLY A 494 -20.63 4.70 21.03
N ILE A 495 -21.02 4.87 22.29
CA ILE A 495 -22.36 5.33 22.69
C ILE A 495 -22.67 6.73 22.15
N ALA A 496 -21.70 7.64 22.22
CA ALA A 496 -21.86 8.98 21.64
C ALA A 496 -22.05 8.92 20.11
N ALA A 497 -21.24 8.13 19.41
CA ALA A 497 -21.36 7.92 17.97
C ALA A 497 -22.67 7.21 17.57
N ALA A 498 -23.15 6.27 18.37
CA ALA A 498 -24.43 5.58 18.18
C ALA A 498 -25.61 6.55 18.33
N THR A 499 -25.57 7.42 19.34
CA THR A 499 -26.58 8.46 19.56
C THR A 499 -26.65 9.43 18.37
N LEU A 500 -25.50 9.89 17.88
CA LEU A 500 -25.43 10.75 16.69
C LEU A 500 -25.92 10.02 15.43
N THR A 501 -25.63 8.72 15.31
CA THR A 501 -26.13 7.87 14.22
C THR A 501 -27.65 7.81 14.21
N ALA A 502 -28.26 7.56 15.36
CA ALA A 502 -29.71 7.61 15.50
C ALA A 502 -30.28 8.99 15.12
N PHE A 503 -29.60 10.07 15.50
CA PHE A 503 -30.01 11.43 15.16
C PHE A 503 -29.95 11.73 13.65
N TYR A 504 -28.78 11.61 13.00
CA TYR A 504 -28.64 12.04 11.61
C TYR A 504 -29.40 11.13 10.62
N MET A 505 -29.55 9.83 10.92
CA MET A 505 -30.32 8.93 10.06
C MET A 505 -31.83 9.22 10.17
N THR A 506 -32.32 9.46 11.38
CA THR A 506 -33.72 9.85 11.61
C THR A 506 -34.01 11.22 10.97
N ARG A 507 -33.09 12.18 11.11
CA ARG A 507 -33.14 13.49 10.44
C ARG A 507 -33.28 13.33 8.92
N MET A 508 -32.43 12.51 8.30
CA MET A 508 -32.48 12.26 6.86
C MET A 508 -33.85 11.72 6.43
N MET A 509 -34.39 10.73 7.15
CA MET A 509 -35.69 10.15 6.85
C MET A 509 -36.85 11.14 6.99
N ILE A 510 -36.85 11.95 8.07
CA ILE A 510 -37.90 12.96 8.29
C ILE A 510 -37.87 14.02 7.19
N ILE A 511 -36.70 14.61 6.91
CA ILE A 511 -36.60 15.70 5.94
C ILE A 511 -36.93 15.22 4.52
N ALA A 512 -36.47 14.03 4.12
CA ALA A 512 -36.69 13.53 2.78
C ALA A 512 -38.13 13.05 2.53
N PHE A 513 -38.77 12.39 3.50
CA PHE A 513 -40.04 11.67 3.28
C PHE A 513 -41.27 12.25 3.97
N ASP A 514 -41.13 12.93 5.10
CA ASP A 514 -42.24 13.58 5.81
C ASP A 514 -42.44 15.04 5.30
N GLY A 515 -43.52 15.69 5.72
CA GLY A 515 -43.81 17.10 5.41
C GLY A 515 -44.68 17.33 4.17
N GLU A 516 -44.82 18.61 3.80
CA GLU A 516 -45.66 19.08 2.70
C GLU A 516 -44.87 19.05 1.38
N GLY A 517 -45.02 17.95 0.62
CA GLY A 517 -44.59 17.79 -0.77
C GLY A 517 -43.10 18.00 -1.08
N PRO A 518 -42.65 17.70 -2.31
CA PRO A 518 -41.31 18.07 -2.75
C PRO A 518 -41.19 19.60 -2.72
N ARG A 519 -40.23 20.14 -1.97
CA ARG A 519 -40.07 21.60 -1.75
C ARG A 519 -39.37 22.32 -2.90
N TYR A 520 -39.27 21.69 -4.07
CA TYR A 520 -38.74 22.33 -5.26
C TYR A 520 -39.80 23.26 -5.87
N HIS A 521 -39.90 24.47 -5.35
CA HIS A 521 -40.54 25.59 -6.03
C HIS A 521 -39.46 26.62 -6.35
N ASP A 522 -39.21 26.88 -7.63
CA ASP A 522 -38.48 28.07 -8.07
C ASP A 522 -39.50 29.16 -8.47
N PRO A 523 -39.82 30.12 -7.59
CA PRO A 523 -40.74 31.21 -7.91
C PRO A 523 -40.18 32.21 -8.94
N ASN A 524 -38.90 32.13 -9.33
CA ASN A 524 -38.23 33.15 -10.16
C ASN A 524 -38.02 32.77 -11.63
N LYS A 525 -38.56 31.64 -12.12
CA LYS A 525 -38.37 31.18 -13.52
C LYS A 525 -39.61 31.16 -14.41
N VAL A 526 -40.62 31.98 -14.12
CA VAL A 526 -41.80 32.13 -15.00
C VAL A 526 -41.71 33.36 -15.93
N ALA A 527 -40.67 34.20 -15.83
CA ALA A 527 -40.67 35.50 -16.53
C ALA A 527 -39.85 35.60 -17.83
N HIS A 528 -38.90 34.70 -18.14
CA HIS A 528 -38.06 34.85 -19.33
C HIS A 528 -37.68 33.50 -19.97
N ALA A 529 -38.53 33.00 -20.87
CA ALA A 529 -38.18 31.93 -21.80
C ALA A 529 -38.55 32.36 -23.23
N HIS A 530 -37.81 33.34 -23.76
CA HIS A 530 -37.73 33.61 -25.19
C HIS A 530 -36.25 33.56 -25.61
N GLY A 531 -35.95 32.69 -26.58
CA GLY A 531 -34.75 32.76 -27.41
C GLY A 531 -33.51 32.04 -26.88
N HIS A 532 -33.32 30.77 -27.26
CA HIS A 532 -32.34 30.34 -28.27
C HIS A 532 -32.15 28.82 -28.24
N ASP A 533 -32.29 28.24 -29.43
CA ASP A 533 -32.17 26.82 -29.75
C ASP A 533 -30.72 26.34 -29.61
N ASP A 534 -30.47 25.31 -28.78
CA ASP A 534 -29.83 24.05 -29.17
C ASP A 534 -29.64 23.13 -27.94
N HIS A 535 -29.85 21.82 -28.15
CA HIS A 535 -29.76 20.69 -27.20
C HIS A 535 -31.06 20.27 -26.47
N GLY A 536 -31.84 19.44 -27.17
CA GLY A 536 -32.99 18.72 -26.63
C GLY A 536 -32.62 17.62 -25.63
N HIS A 537 -33.21 17.68 -24.44
CA HIS A 537 -34.36 16.85 -24.01
C HIS A 537 -34.54 17.05 -22.50
N GLY A 538 -35.40 18.00 -22.14
CA GLY A 538 -35.75 18.32 -20.76
C GLY A 538 -36.87 19.35 -20.69
N HIS A 539 -37.90 19.23 -21.54
CA HIS A 539 -39.15 19.94 -21.33
C HIS A 539 -40.09 19.01 -20.56
N GLY A 540 -40.06 19.14 -19.24
CA GLY A 540 -41.01 18.56 -18.31
C GLY A 540 -41.32 19.60 -17.24
N ASP A 541 -42.60 19.91 -17.09
CA ASP A 541 -43.24 20.89 -16.21
C ASP A 541 -42.47 21.19 -14.88
N PRO A 542 -42.23 22.47 -14.52
CA PRO A 542 -41.67 22.86 -13.22
C PRO A 542 -42.48 22.38 -12.01
N ASN A 543 -43.76 22.01 -12.22
CA ASN A 543 -44.67 21.42 -11.25
C ASN A 543 -44.90 19.91 -11.46
N ALA A 544 -44.13 19.25 -12.34
CA ALA A 544 -44.27 17.82 -12.53
C ALA A 544 -44.03 17.08 -11.21
N LEU A 545 -44.97 16.17 -10.90
CA LEU A 545 -44.79 15.02 -10.01
C LEU A 545 -43.41 14.35 -10.24
N PRO A 546 -42.91 13.51 -9.31
CA PRO A 546 -41.72 12.69 -9.58
C PRO A 546 -41.77 12.19 -11.02
N SER A 547 -40.72 12.51 -11.78
CA SER A 547 -40.76 12.70 -13.23
C SER A 547 -41.66 11.69 -13.95
N GLU A 548 -42.39 12.11 -14.99
CA GLU A 548 -43.07 11.23 -15.96
C GLU A 548 -42.12 10.24 -16.69
N HIS A 549 -40.89 10.04 -16.21
CA HIS A 549 -40.08 8.87 -16.52
C HIS A 549 -40.67 7.64 -15.81
N GLY A 550 -41.85 7.24 -16.29
CA GLY A 550 -42.46 5.94 -16.08
C GLY A 550 -41.69 4.84 -16.82
N VAL A 551 -40.39 4.75 -16.56
CA VAL A 551 -39.67 3.50 -16.81
C VAL A 551 -39.91 2.64 -15.60
N ASP A 552 -40.51 1.48 -15.85
CA ASP A 552 -40.80 0.45 -14.87
C ASP A 552 -39.70 0.31 -13.79
N MET A 553 -39.91 0.96 -12.63
CA MET A 553 -38.97 0.94 -11.50
C MET A 553 -38.95 -0.43 -10.82
N THR A 554 -39.65 -1.44 -11.33
CA THR A 554 -39.70 -2.78 -10.75
C THR A 554 -38.29 -3.36 -10.57
N LEU A 555 -37.40 -3.19 -11.55
CA LEU A 555 -36.00 -3.65 -11.46
C LEU A 555 -35.21 -2.94 -10.36
N MET A 556 -35.61 -1.73 -9.95
CA MET A 556 -34.99 -0.98 -8.85
C MET A 556 -35.63 -1.30 -7.49
N ILE A 557 -36.95 -1.48 -7.45
CA ILE A 557 -37.73 -1.70 -6.22
C ILE A 557 -37.47 -3.10 -5.66
N VAL A 558 -37.45 -4.15 -6.50
CA VAL A 558 -37.33 -5.54 -6.05
C VAL A 558 -36.03 -5.78 -5.25
N PRO A 559 -34.84 -5.40 -5.75
CA PRO A 559 -33.60 -5.51 -4.96
C PRO A 559 -33.65 -4.76 -3.64
N VAL A 560 -34.21 -3.56 -3.62
CA VAL A 560 -34.31 -2.70 -2.43
C VAL A 560 -35.19 -3.34 -1.35
N ILE A 561 -36.32 -3.95 -1.72
CA ILE A 561 -37.19 -4.65 -0.77
C ILE A 561 -36.51 -5.90 -0.21
N ILE A 562 -35.87 -6.72 -1.06
CA ILE A 562 -35.16 -7.92 -0.62
C ILE A 562 -34.08 -7.54 0.41
N LEU A 563 -33.28 -6.52 0.11
CA LEU A 563 -32.24 -6.03 1.02
C LEU A 563 -32.83 -5.47 2.33
N ALA A 564 -33.99 -4.83 2.29
CA ALA A 564 -34.65 -4.31 3.48
C ALA A 564 -35.15 -5.41 4.41
N VAL A 565 -35.69 -6.50 3.87
CA VAL A 565 -36.08 -7.68 4.66
C VAL A 565 -34.85 -8.35 5.27
N LEU A 566 -33.79 -8.56 4.47
CA LEU A 566 -32.54 -9.12 4.97
C LEU A 566 -31.93 -8.24 6.08
N ALA A 567 -31.95 -6.92 5.93
CA ALA A 567 -31.50 -5.98 6.94
C ALA A 567 -32.23 -6.07 8.28
N LEU A 568 -33.47 -6.59 8.34
CA LEU A 568 -34.15 -6.84 9.61
C LEU A 568 -33.80 -8.21 10.17
N VAL A 569 -33.79 -9.24 9.32
CA VAL A 569 -33.76 -10.65 9.73
C VAL A 569 -32.35 -11.16 10.03
N THR A 570 -31.31 -10.66 9.37
CA THR A 570 -29.95 -11.19 9.54
C THR A 570 -29.37 -10.95 10.93
N GLY A 571 -29.98 -10.06 11.71
CA GLY A 571 -29.67 -9.83 13.12
C GLY A 571 -29.86 -11.04 14.01
N PHE A 572 -30.87 -11.85 13.72
CA PHE A 572 -31.21 -13.02 14.52
C PHE A 572 -30.15 -14.13 14.47
N LEU A 573 -29.17 -14.03 13.57
CA LEU A 573 -28.04 -14.96 13.51
C LEU A 573 -26.98 -14.71 14.61
N GLY A 574 -27.01 -13.54 15.26
CA GLY A 574 -26.10 -13.18 16.36
C GLY A 574 -26.87 -12.91 17.65
N LEU A 575 -27.82 -13.78 18.00
CA LEU A 575 -28.62 -13.59 19.20
C LEU A 575 -27.76 -13.71 20.47
N PRO A 576 -28.03 -12.86 21.47
CA PRO A 576 -27.22 -12.75 22.68
C PRO A 576 -27.34 -13.98 23.60
N HIS A 577 -26.31 -14.22 24.40
CA HIS A 577 -26.17 -15.45 25.21
C HIS A 577 -27.31 -15.61 26.22
N PHE A 578 -27.86 -14.51 26.75
CA PHE A 578 -28.99 -14.56 27.69
C PHE A 578 -30.28 -15.16 27.11
N VAL A 579 -30.45 -15.21 25.78
CA VAL A 579 -31.68 -15.71 25.13
C VAL A 579 -31.63 -17.22 24.91
N PHE A 580 -30.48 -17.78 24.51
CA PHE A 580 -30.35 -19.20 24.13
C PHE A 580 -29.42 -20.03 25.01
N HIS A 581 -28.78 -19.45 26.02
CA HIS A 581 -27.73 -20.10 26.83
C HIS A 581 -26.55 -20.64 26.00
N HIS A 582 -26.42 -20.19 24.75
CA HIS A 582 -25.36 -20.52 23.79
C HIS A 582 -24.98 -19.22 23.05
N GLU A 583 -23.73 -19.12 22.58
CA GLU A 583 -23.30 -18.00 21.73
C GLU A 583 -24.07 -18.00 20.40
N GLY A 584 -24.15 -16.83 19.76
CA GLY A 584 -24.89 -16.66 18.50
C GLY A 584 -24.34 -17.55 17.37
N ILE A 585 -25.24 -17.99 16.47
CA ILE A 585 -24.94 -18.94 15.38
C ILE A 585 -23.77 -18.46 14.51
N LEU A 586 -23.76 -17.19 14.10
CA LEU A 586 -22.73 -16.65 13.23
C LEU A 586 -21.38 -16.48 13.96
N PRO A 587 -21.32 -15.92 15.18
CA PRO A 587 -20.08 -15.92 15.96
C PRO A 587 -19.45 -17.30 16.16
N THR A 588 -20.24 -18.31 16.53
CA THR A 588 -19.76 -19.70 16.68
C THR A 588 -19.29 -20.30 15.35
N PHE A 589 -19.94 -19.95 14.24
CA PHE A 589 -19.48 -20.39 12.92
C PHE A 589 -18.14 -19.75 12.52
N LEU A 590 -17.86 -18.52 12.94
CA LEU A 590 -16.65 -17.78 12.59
C LEU A 590 -15.45 -18.12 13.50
N GLU A 591 -15.69 -18.58 14.73
CA GLU A 591 -14.66 -18.89 15.74
C GLU A 591 -13.46 -19.69 15.19
N PRO A 592 -13.63 -20.77 14.40
CA PRO A 592 -12.47 -21.52 13.88
C PRO A 592 -11.58 -20.71 12.94
N ALA A 593 -12.16 -19.74 12.21
CA ALA A 593 -11.46 -18.92 11.23
C ALA A 593 -10.91 -17.61 11.81
N VAL A 594 -11.45 -17.19 12.95
CA VAL A 594 -11.19 -15.89 13.57
C VAL A 594 -10.85 -16.10 15.03
N ALA A 595 -9.58 -15.94 15.38
CA ALA A 595 -9.15 -15.96 16.77
C ALA A 595 -9.71 -14.74 17.54
N ASP A 596 -10.59 -14.98 18.50
CA ASP A 596 -11.08 -13.96 19.43
C ASP A 596 -10.33 -14.05 20.76
N VAL A 597 -9.86 -12.91 21.28
CA VAL A 597 -8.97 -12.89 22.44
C VAL A 597 -9.69 -13.33 23.73
N LEU A 598 -11.03 -13.27 23.76
CA LEU A 598 -11.83 -13.65 24.92
C LEU A 598 -11.98 -15.17 25.13
N GLN A 599 -11.80 -15.98 24.08
CA GLN A 599 -11.92 -17.45 24.16
C GLN A 599 -10.75 -18.12 24.90
N THR A 600 -9.69 -17.38 25.21
CA THR A 600 -8.48 -17.90 25.89
C THR A 600 -8.52 -17.79 27.42
N ARG A 601 -9.67 -17.52 28.04
CA ARG A 601 -9.78 -17.23 29.49
C ARG A 601 -10.72 -18.17 30.26
N SER A 602 -10.54 -18.21 31.59
CA SER A 602 -11.23 -19.12 32.52
C SER A 602 -12.74 -18.82 32.63
N ALA A 603 -13.53 -19.86 32.95
CA ALA A 603 -14.99 -19.80 33.01
C ALA A 603 -15.55 -18.73 33.97
N GLU A 604 -14.81 -18.38 35.03
CA GLU A 604 -15.21 -17.34 36.00
C GLU A 604 -15.13 -15.92 35.40
N VAL A 605 -14.15 -15.65 34.54
CA VAL A 605 -14.03 -14.38 33.81
C VAL A 605 -15.17 -14.23 32.82
N VAL A 606 -15.53 -15.32 32.12
CA VAL A 606 -16.65 -15.35 31.17
C VAL A 606 -17.98 -15.04 31.87
N ALA A 607 -18.22 -15.62 33.05
CA ALA A 607 -19.43 -15.36 33.83
C ALA A 607 -19.53 -13.89 34.31
N HIS A 608 -18.42 -13.27 34.72
CA HIS A 608 -18.41 -11.84 35.08
C HIS A 608 -18.67 -10.95 33.86
N VAL A 609 -18.09 -11.29 32.71
CA VAL A 609 -18.31 -10.59 31.43
C VAL A 609 -19.78 -10.62 31.03
N HIS A 610 -20.46 -11.77 31.11
CA HIS A 610 -21.89 -11.88 30.77
C HIS A 610 -22.80 -10.99 31.64
N SER A 611 -22.41 -10.70 32.90
CA SER A 611 -23.18 -9.78 33.75
C SER A 611 -23.18 -8.32 33.24
N MET A 612 -22.19 -7.95 32.43
CA MET A 612 -22.06 -6.61 31.85
C MET A 612 -22.84 -6.43 30.54
N GLU A 613 -23.34 -7.51 29.93
CA GLU A 613 -24.09 -7.51 28.68
C GLU A 613 -25.36 -6.64 28.80
N GLY A 614 -26.09 -6.79 29.90
CA GLY A 614 -27.29 -5.99 30.18
C GLY A 614 -27.00 -4.48 30.30
N VAL A 615 -25.82 -4.09 30.79
CA VAL A 615 -25.43 -2.67 30.90
C VAL A 615 -25.16 -2.07 29.52
N SER A 616 -24.49 -2.82 28.64
CA SER A 616 -24.27 -2.40 27.24
C SER A 616 -25.61 -2.20 26.52
N MET A 617 -26.50 -3.20 26.61
CA MET A 617 -27.81 -3.15 25.96
C MET A 617 -28.63 -1.93 26.39
N VAL A 618 -28.65 -1.63 27.69
CA VAL A 618 -29.32 -0.44 28.22
C VAL A 618 -28.71 0.83 27.64
N GLY A 619 -27.37 0.91 27.58
CA GLY A 619 -26.66 2.01 26.92
C GLY A 619 -27.06 2.17 25.46
N GLY A 620 -27.10 1.07 24.70
CA GLY A 620 -27.53 1.03 23.30
C GLY A 620 -28.96 1.53 23.12
N VAL A 621 -29.92 1.03 23.91
CA VAL A 621 -31.34 1.45 23.86
C VAL A 621 -31.48 2.93 24.22
N LEU A 622 -30.79 3.41 25.25
CA LEU A 622 -30.82 4.82 25.63
C LEU A 622 -30.26 5.71 24.52
N SER A 623 -29.15 5.30 23.88
CA SER A 623 -28.57 6.03 22.74
C SER A 623 -29.55 6.18 21.58
N TRP A 624 -30.30 5.11 21.28
CA TRP A 624 -31.34 5.11 20.24
C TRP A 624 -32.52 6.02 20.61
N ILE A 625 -33.04 5.93 21.84
CA ILE A 625 -34.15 6.77 22.32
C ILE A 625 -33.76 8.25 22.27
N ILE A 626 -32.59 8.59 22.80
CA ILE A 626 -32.10 9.98 22.86
C ILE A 626 -31.89 10.54 21.45
N GLY A 627 -31.16 9.83 20.59
CA GLY A 627 -30.84 10.30 19.25
C GLY A 627 -32.08 10.43 18.35
N THR A 628 -32.92 9.40 18.31
CA THR A 628 -34.16 9.38 17.52
C THR A 628 -35.17 10.40 18.06
N GLY A 629 -35.35 10.44 19.38
CA GLY A 629 -36.24 11.39 20.05
C GLY A 629 -35.85 12.84 19.82
N ALA A 630 -34.55 13.16 19.92
CA ALA A 630 -34.03 14.49 19.61
C ALA A 630 -34.26 14.87 18.15
N ALA A 631 -34.03 13.96 17.19
CA ALA A 631 -34.28 14.24 15.77
C ALA A 631 -35.76 14.49 15.47
N ILE A 632 -36.67 13.70 16.06
CA ILE A 632 -38.12 13.90 15.95
C ILE A 632 -38.52 15.24 16.54
N TRP A 633 -38.02 15.58 17.73
CA TRP A 633 -38.33 16.86 18.37
C TRP A 633 -37.87 18.05 17.53
N VAL A 634 -36.61 18.05 17.06
CA VAL A 634 -36.05 19.14 16.26
C VAL A 634 -36.74 19.27 14.91
N TYR A 635 -36.82 18.20 14.11
CA TYR A 635 -37.19 18.30 12.70
C TYR A 635 -38.66 18.02 12.41
N LYS A 636 -39.36 17.24 13.25
CA LYS A 636 -40.78 16.92 13.04
C LYS A 636 -41.70 17.81 13.88
N LEU A 637 -41.42 17.98 15.17
CA LEU A 637 -42.27 18.77 16.07
C LEU A 637 -41.98 20.28 15.95
N GLN A 638 -40.70 20.66 15.97
CA GLN A 638 -40.27 22.07 15.93
C GLN A 638 -39.88 22.56 14.51
N LYS A 639 -40.16 21.76 13.48
CA LYS A 639 -39.93 22.10 12.06
C LYS A 639 -38.53 22.64 11.71
N GLY A 640 -37.50 22.27 12.47
CA GLY A 640 -36.10 22.65 12.25
C GLY A 640 -35.64 23.95 12.93
N GLU A 641 -36.55 24.73 13.55
CA GLU A 641 -36.21 26.01 14.19
C GLU A 641 -35.08 25.92 15.23
N PRO A 642 -35.01 24.88 16.10
CA PRO A 642 -33.91 24.75 17.06
C PRO A 642 -32.55 24.56 16.40
N ALA A 643 -32.49 23.82 15.29
CA ALA A 643 -31.25 23.62 14.54
C ALA A 643 -30.77 24.92 13.90
N ASP A 644 -31.68 25.70 13.33
CA ASP A 644 -31.37 27.00 12.73
C ASP A 644 -30.90 28.03 13.77
N LYS A 645 -31.54 28.05 14.96
CA LYS A 645 -31.09 28.89 16.09
C LYS A 645 -29.69 28.53 16.55
N LEU A 646 -29.39 27.23 16.67
CA LEU A 646 -28.06 26.75 17.08
C LEU A 646 -27.00 27.06 16.02
N ALA A 647 -27.32 26.89 14.74
CA ALA A 647 -26.42 27.24 13.64
C ALA A 647 -26.10 28.75 13.62
N LYS A 648 -27.08 29.60 13.95
CA LYS A 648 -26.91 31.07 14.04
C LYS A 648 -26.17 31.51 15.31
N SER A 649 -26.30 30.79 16.43
CA SER A 649 -25.62 31.15 17.69
C SER A 649 -24.15 30.78 17.70
N VAL A 650 -23.75 29.69 17.02
CA VAL A 650 -22.35 29.25 16.92
C VAL A 650 -21.92 29.04 15.46
N PRO A 651 -21.88 30.11 14.64
CA PRO A 651 -21.66 30.00 13.19
C PRO A 651 -20.28 29.43 12.84
N GLY A 652 -19.26 29.69 13.67
CA GLY A 652 -17.91 29.15 13.47
C GLY A 652 -17.85 27.63 13.61
N LEU A 653 -18.49 27.07 14.64
CA LEU A 653 -18.53 25.62 14.86
C LEU A 653 -19.40 24.93 13.81
N TYR A 654 -20.56 25.50 13.49
CA TYR A 654 -21.43 24.99 12.43
C TYR A 654 -20.68 24.91 11.10
N ARG A 655 -20.00 26.00 10.71
CA ARG A 655 -19.22 26.05 9.48
C ARG A 655 -18.06 25.07 9.48
N LEU A 656 -17.35 24.91 10.61
CA LEU A 656 -16.27 23.93 10.73
C LEU A 656 -16.76 22.50 10.49
N VAL A 657 -17.87 22.10 11.10
CA VAL A 657 -18.44 20.75 10.95
C VAL A 657 -19.06 20.56 9.55
N PHE A 658 -19.72 21.60 9.02
CA PHE A 658 -20.28 21.62 7.67
C PHE A 658 -19.19 21.47 6.60
N ASP A 659 -18.08 22.21 6.75
CA ASP A 659 -16.85 22.13 5.95
C ASP A 659 -15.99 20.89 6.33
N LYS A 660 -16.60 19.85 6.91
CA LYS A 660 -15.99 18.54 7.14
C LYS A 660 -14.72 18.59 8.01
N TRP A 661 -14.72 19.46 9.02
CA TRP A 661 -13.57 19.79 9.88
C TRP A 661 -12.36 20.37 9.13
N ARG A 662 -12.55 20.78 7.88
CA ARG A 662 -11.51 21.31 7.00
C ARG A 662 -10.29 20.39 6.84
N VAL A 663 -10.52 19.07 6.92
CA VAL A 663 -9.44 18.08 6.75
C VAL A 663 -8.91 18.10 5.32
N ASP A 664 -9.79 18.29 4.34
CA ASP A 664 -9.38 18.41 2.93
C ASP A 664 -8.40 19.58 2.71
N GLU A 665 -8.69 20.74 3.30
CA GLU A 665 -7.85 21.93 3.26
C GLU A 665 -6.54 21.74 4.03
N LEU A 666 -6.57 21.00 5.14
CA LEU A 666 -5.36 20.64 5.88
C LEU A 666 -4.45 19.77 5.00
N TYR A 667 -4.99 18.77 4.30
CA TYR A 667 -4.25 17.94 3.36
C TYR A 667 -3.69 18.75 2.18
N ASP A 668 -4.47 19.67 1.62
CA ASP A 668 -3.99 20.58 0.58
C ASP A 668 -2.81 21.42 1.09
N ALA A 669 -2.97 22.05 2.24
CA ALA A 669 -1.99 22.97 2.80
C ALA A 669 -0.68 22.28 3.20
N THR A 670 -0.75 21.05 3.73
CA THR A 670 0.40 20.32 4.26
C THR A 670 1.02 19.38 3.23
N ILE A 671 0.30 18.33 2.83
CA ILE A 671 0.84 17.25 2.01
C ILE A 671 0.90 17.66 0.52
N LEU A 672 -0.19 18.18 -0.05
CA LEU A 672 -0.26 18.43 -1.49
C LEU A 672 0.61 19.62 -1.92
N ARG A 673 0.64 20.72 -1.16
CA ARG A 673 1.51 21.86 -1.47
C ARG A 673 2.99 21.53 -1.30
N LEU A 674 3.35 20.77 -0.26
CA LEU A 674 4.73 20.35 -0.04
C LEU A 674 5.21 19.43 -1.17
N THR A 675 4.42 18.42 -1.54
CA THR A 675 4.77 17.50 -2.62
C THR A 675 4.83 18.20 -3.98
N ARG A 676 3.91 19.13 -4.27
CA ARG A 676 3.97 19.97 -5.47
C ARG A 676 5.22 20.86 -5.47
N GLY A 677 5.55 21.47 -4.34
CA GLY A 677 6.76 22.27 -4.17
C GLY A 677 8.04 21.46 -4.42
N ALA A 678 8.13 20.26 -3.83
CA ALA A 678 9.24 19.35 -4.04
C ALA A 678 9.37 18.89 -5.51
N ALA A 679 8.25 18.61 -6.18
CA ALA A 679 8.24 18.24 -7.60
C ALA A 679 8.72 19.40 -8.50
N ILE A 680 8.26 20.63 -8.24
CA ILE A 680 8.71 21.83 -8.97
C ILE A 680 10.21 22.07 -8.72
N PHE A 681 10.68 21.90 -7.49
CA PHE A 681 12.09 22.01 -7.16
C PHE A 681 12.93 20.96 -7.89
N ALA A 682 12.52 19.69 -7.85
CA ALA A 682 13.22 18.61 -8.53
C ALA A 682 13.28 18.84 -10.05
N ALA A 683 12.16 19.22 -10.68
CA ALA A 683 12.11 19.55 -12.10
C ALA A 683 12.97 20.79 -12.45
N GLY A 684 13.01 21.77 -11.55
CA GLY A 684 13.90 22.93 -11.69
C GLY A 684 15.37 22.55 -11.58
N PHE A 685 15.74 21.71 -10.61
CA PHE A 685 17.09 21.23 -10.42
C PHE A 685 17.56 20.42 -11.64
N ASP A 686 16.72 19.52 -12.15
CA ASP A 686 17.03 18.75 -13.36
C ASP A 686 17.25 19.67 -14.57
N ARG A 687 16.31 20.58 -14.83
CA ARG A 687 16.37 21.51 -15.98
C ARG A 687 17.51 22.54 -15.90
N TYR A 688 17.89 22.99 -14.71
CA TYR A 688 18.88 24.07 -14.57
C TYR A 688 20.26 23.59 -14.13
N ALA A 689 20.34 22.60 -13.24
CA ALA A 689 21.62 22.09 -12.76
C ALA A 689 22.11 20.93 -13.64
N ILE A 690 21.30 19.89 -13.84
CA ILE A 690 21.73 18.71 -14.61
C ILE A 690 21.88 19.06 -16.09
N ASP A 691 20.82 19.56 -16.71
CA ASP A 691 20.86 20.03 -18.11
C ASP A 691 21.84 21.20 -18.30
N GLY A 692 21.97 22.08 -17.30
CA GLY A 692 22.92 23.19 -17.34
C GLY A 692 24.37 22.72 -17.39
N LEU A 693 24.73 21.72 -16.58
CA LEU A 693 26.06 21.10 -16.60
C LEU A 693 26.34 20.42 -17.94
N VAL A 694 25.37 19.66 -18.47
CA VAL A 694 25.50 19.01 -19.78
C VAL A 694 25.71 20.06 -20.88
N ASN A 695 24.88 21.10 -20.92
CA ASN A 695 25.01 22.18 -21.91
C ASN A 695 26.31 22.99 -21.75
N LEU A 696 26.80 23.16 -20.52
CA LEU A 696 28.08 23.81 -20.26
C LEU A 696 29.23 23.03 -20.90
N THR A 697 29.26 21.69 -20.77
CA THR A 697 30.31 20.88 -21.40
C THR A 697 30.34 21.06 -22.92
N GLY A 698 29.17 21.07 -23.57
CA GLY A 698 29.05 21.35 -25.00
C GLY A 698 29.51 22.77 -25.34
N THR A 699 29.09 23.76 -24.56
CA THR A 699 29.45 25.17 -24.77
C THR A 699 30.95 25.41 -24.61
N VAL A 700 31.58 24.81 -23.59
CA VAL A 700 33.03 24.89 -23.37
C VAL A 700 33.79 24.22 -24.52
N THR A 701 33.34 23.07 -24.99
CA THR A 701 33.97 22.35 -26.11
C THR A 701 33.91 23.20 -27.39
N VAL A 702 32.74 23.77 -27.71
CA VAL A 702 32.58 24.69 -28.85
C VAL A 702 33.42 25.96 -28.66
N GLY A 703 33.50 26.49 -27.44
CA GLY A 703 34.33 27.64 -27.08
C GLY A 703 35.81 27.38 -27.33
N LEU A 704 36.34 26.26 -26.83
CA LEU A 704 37.73 25.84 -27.09
C LEU A 704 38.00 25.65 -28.59
N GLY A 705 37.06 25.04 -29.32
CA GLY A 705 37.18 24.92 -30.77
C GLY A 705 37.28 26.28 -31.46
N ARG A 706 36.50 27.28 -31.03
CA ARG A 706 36.57 28.66 -31.53
C ARG A 706 37.87 29.36 -31.14
N MET A 707 38.48 29.04 -30.01
CA MET A 707 39.77 29.59 -29.57
C MET A 707 40.97 28.97 -30.28
N VAL A 708 40.90 27.68 -30.64
CA VAL A 708 41.96 26.97 -31.36
C VAL A 708 41.91 27.27 -32.86
N LYS A 709 40.72 27.49 -33.43
CA LYS A 709 40.52 27.78 -34.86
C LYS A 709 41.46 28.87 -35.43
N PRO A 710 41.70 30.01 -34.76
CA PRO A 710 42.57 31.08 -35.28
C PRO A 710 44.06 30.72 -35.33
N ILE A 711 44.50 29.62 -34.70
CA ILE A 711 45.90 29.15 -34.79
C ILE A 711 46.24 28.76 -36.24
N GLN A 712 45.24 28.32 -37.02
CA GLN A 712 45.40 28.06 -38.44
C GLN A 712 45.06 29.31 -39.27
N THR A 713 46.04 30.19 -39.43
CA THR A 713 45.88 31.47 -40.15
C THR A 713 45.98 31.36 -41.67
N GLY A 714 46.39 30.20 -42.20
CA GLY A 714 46.64 30.00 -43.64
C GLY A 714 47.99 30.54 -44.14
N ALA A 715 48.77 31.20 -43.27
CA ALA A 715 50.11 31.68 -43.59
C ALA A 715 51.15 30.57 -43.37
N ILE A 716 51.78 30.10 -44.45
CA ILE A 716 52.75 28.99 -44.43
C ILE A 716 53.94 29.28 -43.50
N GLN A 717 54.35 30.55 -43.38
CA GLN A 717 55.45 30.97 -42.52
C GLN A 717 55.18 30.65 -41.05
N VAL A 718 53.93 30.80 -40.60
CA VAL A 718 53.52 30.53 -39.21
C VAL A 718 53.61 29.02 -38.93
N TYR A 719 53.22 28.18 -39.88
CA TYR A 719 53.37 26.72 -39.75
C TYR A 719 54.83 26.30 -39.67
N GLY A 720 55.71 26.91 -40.49
CA GLY A 720 57.15 26.69 -40.41
C GLY A 720 57.73 27.04 -39.05
N ALA A 721 57.30 28.17 -38.46
CA ALA A 721 57.73 28.59 -37.12
C ALA A 721 57.28 27.60 -36.03
N PHE A 722 56.03 27.11 -36.07
CA PHE A 722 55.55 26.10 -35.13
C PHE A 722 56.31 24.78 -35.24
N VAL A 723 56.63 24.33 -36.46
CA VAL A 723 57.47 23.14 -36.65
C VAL A 723 58.85 23.36 -36.04
N ALA A 724 59.49 24.51 -36.30
CA ALA A 724 60.81 24.81 -35.74
C ALA A 724 60.80 24.85 -34.21
N VAL A 725 59.80 25.49 -33.59
CA VAL A 725 59.64 25.51 -32.12
C VAL A 725 59.36 24.11 -31.56
N GLY A 726 58.52 23.32 -32.24
CA GLY A 726 58.22 21.94 -31.84
C GLY A 726 59.45 21.04 -31.94
N THR A 727 60.23 21.14 -33.02
CA THR A 727 61.50 20.43 -33.20
C THR A 727 62.51 20.86 -32.14
N LEU A 728 62.65 22.16 -31.88
CA LEU A 728 63.53 22.67 -30.84
C LEU A 728 63.11 22.14 -29.46
N GLY A 729 61.81 22.13 -29.15
CA GLY A 729 61.27 21.57 -27.92
C GLY A 729 61.55 20.08 -27.77
N LEU A 730 61.39 19.30 -28.84
CA LEU A 730 61.76 17.87 -28.86
C LEU A 730 63.25 17.65 -28.67
N VAL A 731 64.10 18.46 -29.30
CA VAL A 731 65.56 18.41 -29.13
C VAL A 731 65.93 18.78 -27.69
N ILE A 732 65.33 19.83 -27.13
CA ILE A 732 65.53 20.25 -25.73
C ILE A 732 65.08 19.12 -24.78
N TRP A 733 63.92 18.50 -24.99
CA TRP A 733 63.46 17.37 -24.20
C TRP A 733 64.44 16.18 -24.29
N ALA A 734 64.86 15.82 -25.50
CA ALA A 734 65.81 14.72 -25.74
C ALA A 734 67.22 14.99 -25.18
N THR A 735 67.63 16.26 -25.06
CA THR A 735 68.96 16.66 -24.58
C THR A 735 69.00 16.99 -23.08
N LEU A 736 67.90 17.47 -22.51
CA LEU A 736 67.81 17.88 -21.11
C LEU A 736 67.29 16.77 -20.18
N MET A 737 66.62 15.73 -20.69
CA MET A 737 66.15 14.59 -19.88
C MET A 737 66.81 13.23 -20.22
N PRO A 738 68.11 13.01 -19.92
CA PRO A 738 68.69 11.66 -19.93
C PRO A 738 68.49 10.97 -18.58
N ALA A 739 67.84 9.81 -18.56
CA ALA A 739 67.99 8.86 -17.47
C ALA A 739 68.71 7.62 -18.02
N VAL A 740 69.98 7.44 -17.63
CA VAL A 740 70.65 6.15 -17.80
C VAL A 740 70.06 5.22 -16.75
N SER A 741 69.29 4.22 -17.17
CA SER A 741 68.80 3.18 -16.27
C SER A 741 69.76 2.00 -16.30
N ILE A 742 70.12 1.52 -15.11
CA ILE A 742 70.92 0.32 -14.94
C ILE A 742 70.01 -0.76 -14.35
N ALA A 743 69.89 -1.89 -15.03
CA ALA A 743 69.13 -3.04 -14.57
C ALA A 743 70.07 -4.20 -14.20
N TYR A 744 69.75 -4.90 -13.11
CA TYR A 744 70.44 -6.10 -12.66
C TYR A 744 69.54 -7.32 -12.86
N ARG A 745 70.05 -8.36 -13.52
CA ARG A 745 69.36 -9.64 -13.70
C ARG A 745 70.18 -10.78 -13.08
N PRO A 746 69.73 -11.38 -11.97
CA PRO A 746 70.43 -12.51 -11.35
C PRO A 746 70.32 -13.77 -12.24
N GLY A 747 71.45 -14.48 -12.43
CA GLY A 747 71.48 -15.74 -13.16
C GLY A 747 71.16 -16.92 -12.22
N ALA A 748 70.20 -17.77 -12.59
CA ALA A 748 69.67 -18.80 -11.69
C ALA A 748 70.65 -19.96 -11.35
N ALA A 749 71.77 -20.09 -12.07
CA ALA A 749 72.85 -21.06 -11.76
C ALA A 749 74.19 -20.67 -12.42
N GLY A 750 74.38 -19.38 -12.74
CA GLY A 750 75.52 -18.85 -13.51
C GLY A 750 75.78 -17.37 -13.18
N PRO A 751 76.74 -16.71 -13.86
CA PRO A 751 77.10 -15.33 -13.55
C PRO A 751 75.93 -14.36 -13.79
N ALA A 752 75.77 -13.37 -12.90
CA ALA A 752 74.69 -12.39 -13.01
C ALA A 752 74.98 -11.36 -14.12
N ILE A 753 73.94 -10.85 -14.79
CA ILE A 753 74.08 -9.93 -15.95
C ILE A 753 73.64 -8.52 -15.56
N LEU A 754 74.49 -7.54 -15.86
CA LEU A 754 74.14 -6.11 -15.79
C LEU A 754 73.81 -5.57 -17.18
N GLU A 755 72.73 -4.80 -17.31
CA GLU A 755 72.38 -4.09 -18.55
C GLU A 755 72.22 -2.59 -18.24
N ALA A 756 72.95 -1.73 -18.96
CA ALA A 756 72.70 -0.30 -18.96
C ALA A 756 72.04 0.10 -20.28
N SER A 757 70.99 0.92 -20.20
CA SER A 757 70.29 1.45 -21.37
C SER A 757 70.11 2.97 -21.25
N GLY A 758 70.04 3.62 -22.41
CA GLY A 758 69.81 5.05 -22.56
C GLY A 758 69.32 5.33 -23.98
N GLY A 759 68.96 6.58 -24.26
CA GLY A 759 68.45 6.97 -25.57
C GLY A 759 69.42 6.66 -26.72
N PRO A 760 69.00 6.79 -27.99
CA PRO A 760 69.90 6.61 -29.14
C PRO A 760 71.07 7.61 -29.10
N GLY A 761 72.29 7.12 -29.39
CA GLY A 761 73.50 7.95 -29.50
C GLY A 761 74.31 8.15 -28.22
N TYR A 762 74.12 7.29 -27.20
CA TYR A 762 75.00 7.26 -26.03
C TYR A 762 76.16 6.30 -26.23
N THR A 763 77.35 6.74 -25.80
CA THR A 763 78.52 5.89 -25.64
C THR A 763 78.74 5.64 -24.16
N TYR A 764 78.88 4.37 -23.78
CA TYR A 764 78.99 3.96 -22.39
C TYR A 764 80.40 3.59 -22.01
N ARG A 765 80.76 3.96 -20.79
CA ARG A 765 82.05 3.63 -20.19
C ARG A 765 81.84 3.02 -18.82
N TRP A 766 82.46 1.87 -18.61
CA TRP A 766 82.23 1.02 -17.45
C TRP A 766 83.48 0.98 -16.58
N ALA A 767 83.29 1.03 -15.27
CA ALA A 767 84.33 0.79 -14.28
C ALA A 767 83.82 -0.17 -13.20
N PHE A 768 84.63 -1.19 -12.91
CA PHE A 768 84.32 -2.25 -11.95
C PHE A 768 85.28 -2.17 -10.77
N TYR A 769 84.76 -2.37 -9.55
CA TYR A 769 85.56 -2.35 -8.32
C TYR A 769 85.47 -3.70 -7.61
N ASP A 770 86.62 -4.38 -7.48
CA ASP A 770 86.76 -5.63 -6.72
C ASP A 770 87.10 -5.36 -5.24
N PRO A 771 86.72 -6.27 -4.32
CA PRO A 771 86.99 -6.12 -2.89
C PRO A 771 88.46 -6.38 -2.55
N ASP A 772 89.08 -5.53 -1.70
CA ASP A 772 90.47 -5.65 -1.23
C ASP A 772 90.59 -6.76 -0.15
N PRO A 773 91.63 -7.63 -0.14
CA PRO A 773 91.71 -8.78 0.77
C PRO A 773 92.05 -8.50 2.25
N ARG A 774 92.20 -7.24 2.71
CA ARG A 774 92.60 -6.96 4.11
C ARG A 774 91.41 -6.94 5.09
N PRO A 775 91.53 -7.43 6.34
CA PRO A 775 90.38 -7.85 7.14
C PRO A 775 89.93 -6.87 8.25
N GLU A 776 90.15 -5.57 8.12
CA GLU A 776 89.59 -4.60 9.08
C GLU A 776 88.93 -3.41 8.36
N ALA A 777 87.59 -3.35 8.47
CA ALA A 777 86.62 -2.49 7.77
C ALA A 777 86.31 -2.87 6.30
N ASN A 778 85.71 -4.04 6.08
CA ASN A 778 85.11 -4.40 4.79
C ASN A 778 83.59 -4.54 4.92
N LEU A 779 82.85 -3.65 4.26
CA LEU A 779 81.39 -3.76 4.18
C LEU A 779 80.84 -3.12 2.90
N LEU A 780 81.57 -3.14 1.77
CA LEU A 780 81.17 -2.24 0.65
C LEU A 780 80.98 -0.79 1.18
N ASP A 781 81.67 -0.50 2.27
CA ASP A 781 81.38 0.50 3.30
C ASP A 781 82.12 1.76 2.87
N GLN A 782 81.49 2.79 2.35
CA GLN A 782 80.07 3.12 2.38
C GLN A 782 79.62 3.47 0.95
N ARG A 783 79.09 2.46 0.24
CA ARG A 783 78.39 2.42 -1.06
C ARG A 783 78.73 3.54 -2.07
N CYS A 784 79.94 3.44 -2.62
CA CYS A 784 80.41 4.06 -3.88
C CYS A 784 80.54 5.62 -3.93
N PRO A 785 81.55 6.22 -3.26
CA PRO A 785 81.79 7.67 -3.23
C PRO A 785 82.24 8.26 -4.58
N VAL A 786 81.81 9.50 -4.87
CA VAL A 786 81.96 10.19 -6.18
C VAL A 786 83.40 10.37 -6.64
N ALA A 787 84.31 10.69 -5.73
CA ALA A 787 85.69 11.01 -6.07
C ALA A 787 86.44 9.80 -6.66
N ARG A 788 86.34 8.61 -6.02
CA ARG A 788 87.03 7.39 -6.49
C ARG A 788 86.44 6.85 -7.79
N ALA A 789 85.12 7.02 -8.00
CA ALA A 789 84.46 6.62 -9.24
C ALA A 789 85.01 7.40 -10.45
N THR A 790 85.06 8.72 -10.29
CA THR A 790 85.55 9.65 -11.31
C THR A 790 87.02 9.40 -11.61
N GLU A 791 87.85 9.28 -10.58
CA GLU A 791 89.30 9.14 -10.72
C GLU A 791 89.72 7.83 -11.39
N ALA A 792 89.00 6.73 -11.16
CA ALA A 792 89.27 5.45 -11.83
C ALA A 792 88.88 5.48 -13.31
N LEU A 793 87.74 6.11 -13.66
CA LEU A 793 87.37 6.35 -15.06
C LEU A 793 88.43 7.24 -15.75
N THR A 794 88.96 8.26 -15.06
CA THR A 794 90.06 9.08 -15.60
C THR A 794 91.34 8.26 -15.79
N ARG A 795 91.72 7.42 -14.82
CA ARG A 795 92.90 6.53 -14.94
C ARG A 795 92.75 5.49 -16.05
N ALA A 796 91.58 4.89 -16.20
CA ALA A 796 91.31 3.99 -17.32
C ALA A 796 91.38 4.71 -18.68
N ALA A 797 91.29 6.05 -18.73
CA ALA A 797 91.41 6.82 -19.98
C ALA A 797 92.87 7.15 -20.31
N ALA A 798 93.73 7.18 -19.29
CA ALA A 798 95.14 7.44 -19.43
C ALA A 798 95.98 6.15 -19.62
N ALA A 799 95.37 4.97 -19.55
CA ALA A 799 96.06 3.70 -19.75
C ALA A 799 96.45 3.52 -21.23
N PRO A 800 97.76 3.37 -21.55
CA PRO A 800 98.21 3.19 -22.92
C PRO A 800 97.75 1.84 -23.47
N GLY A 801 96.92 1.86 -24.52
CA GLY A 801 96.32 0.68 -25.14
C GLY A 801 94.83 0.45 -24.84
N ALA A 802 94.15 1.40 -24.18
CA ALA A 802 92.70 1.32 -23.97
C ALA A 802 91.95 1.31 -25.32
N GLU A 803 91.16 0.25 -25.57
CA GLU A 803 90.30 0.14 -26.75
C GLU A 803 89.37 1.36 -26.87
N ALA A 804 89.28 1.92 -28.07
CA ALA A 804 88.39 3.04 -28.35
C ALA A 804 86.93 2.66 -28.06
N PRO A 805 86.11 3.59 -27.53
CA PRO A 805 84.73 3.29 -27.13
C PRO A 805 83.94 2.72 -28.31
N THR A 806 83.55 1.45 -28.23
CA THR A 806 82.67 0.82 -29.22
C THR A 806 81.27 1.44 -29.12
N ALA A 807 80.77 1.98 -30.23
CA ALA A 807 79.47 2.65 -30.32
C ALA A 807 78.29 1.66 -30.30
N THR A 808 78.14 0.89 -29.23
CA THR A 808 77.01 0.00 -29.00
C THR A 808 76.03 0.62 -28.00
N THR A 809 74.75 0.70 -28.37
CA THR A 809 73.67 1.33 -27.59
C THR A 809 73.32 0.60 -26.30
N GLN A 810 73.82 -0.62 -26.14
CA GLN A 810 73.63 -1.45 -24.96
C GLN A 810 74.85 -2.35 -24.81
N ARG A 811 75.35 -2.49 -23.58
CA ARG A 811 76.43 -3.40 -23.23
C ARG A 811 76.01 -4.21 -22.01
N SER A 812 76.25 -5.51 -22.07
CA SER A 812 75.99 -6.44 -20.97
C SER A 812 77.27 -7.15 -20.55
N GLU A 813 77.40 -7.43 -19.26
CA GLU A 813 78.58 -8.11 -18.70
C GLU A 813 78.17 -9.07 -17.59
N SER A 814 78.87 -10.21 -17.50
CA SER A 814 78.58 -11.29 -16.57
C SER A 814 79.52 -11.24 -15.36
N ILE A 815 78.98 -11.25 -14.14
CA ILE A 815 79.75 -11.04 -12.90
C ILE A 815 79.61 -12.24 -11.95
N THR A 816 80.71 -12.63 -11.29
CA THR A 816 80.79 -13.80 -10.39
C THR A 816 81.14 -13.49 -8.92
N THR A 817 81.62 -12.28 -8.60
CA THR A 817 82.03 -11.84 -7.24
C THR A 817 81.37 -10.48 -6.87
N PRO A 818 81.33 -10.06 -5.59
CA PRO A 818 80.73 -8.78 -5.21
C PRO A 818 81.49 -7.61 -5.81
N ARG A 819 80.81 -6.70 -6.51
CA ARG A 819 81.41 -5.54 -7.19
C ARG A 819 80.52 -4.30 -7.10
N CYS A 820 81.11 -3.12 -6.97
CA CYS A 820 80.42 -1.87 -7.35
C CYS A 820 80.65 -1.62 -8.84
N VAL A 821 79.63 -1.18 -9.57
CA VAL A 821 79.73 -0.80 -10.97
C VAL A 821 79.33 0.65 -11.14
N ALA A 822 80.19 1.42 -11.81
CA ALA A 822 79.88 2.77 -12.26
C ALA A 822 79.84 2.79 -13.79
N VAL A 823 78.78 3.38 -14.34
CA VAL A 823 78.61 3.58 -15.78
C VAL A 823 78.53 5.08 -16.04
N ASP A 824 79.54 5.60 -16.75
CA ASP A 824 79.49 6.94 -17.32
C ASP A 824 78.96 6.85 -18.74
N ALA A 825 77.82 7.48 -19.00
CA ALA A 825 77.27 7.56 -20.33
C ALA A 825 77.45 8.99 -20.84
N THR A 826 78.07 9.10 -22.01
CA THR A 826 78.21 10.39 -22.70
C THR A 826 77.29 10.37 -23.90
N ASN A 827 76.44 11.39 -24.03
CA ASN A 827 75.63 11.53 -25.24
C ASN A 827 76.46 12.08 -26.42
N ALA A 828 75.90 12.02 -27.62
CA ALA A 828 76.52 12.53 -28.85
C ALA A 828 76.89 14.05 -28.81
N PHE A 829 76.45 14.78 -27.77
CA PHE A 829 76.72 16.20 -27.57
C PHE A 829 77.71 16.46 -26.41
N GLY A 830 78.38 15.42 -25.89
CA GLY A 830 79.44 15.56 -24.88
C GLY A 830 78.96 15.77 -23.44
N ARG A 831 77.67 15.54 -23.14
CA ARG A 831 77.13 15.64 -21.78
C ARG A 831 77.27 14.31 -21.06
N HIS A 832 77.91 14.34 -19.89
CA HIS A 832 78.18 13.16 -19.07
C HIS A 832 77.08 12.90 -18.04
N VAL A 833 76.60 11.67 -17.96
CA VAL A 833 75.66 11.20 -16.93
C VAL A 833 76.23 9.95 -16.30
N LEU A 834 76.57 10.05 -15.01
CA LEU A 834 77.15 8.97 -14.24
C LEU A 834 76.08 8.26 -13.41
N ALA A 835 75.83 6.99 -13.72
CA ALA A 835 74.95 6.12 -12.96
C ALA A 835 75.76 5.05 -12.21
N ARG A 836 75.28 4.59 -11.04
CA ARG A 836 76.00 3.65 -10.17
C ARG A 836 75.05 2.61 -9.61
N THR A 837 75.53 1.37 -9.54
CA THR A 837 74.80 0.24 -8.94
C THR A 837 75.76 -0.66 -8.17
N LEU A 838 75.30 -1.15 -7.03
CA LEU A 838 76.03 -2.11 -6.20
C LEU A 838 75.50 -3.53 -6.44
N VAL A 839 76.39 -4.50 -6.69
CA VAL A 839 76.04 -5.89 -6.96
C VAL A 839 76.72 -6.83 -5.94
N LEU A 840 75.91 -7.64 -5.26
CA LEU A 840 76.35 -8.65 -4.29
C LEU A 840 76.08 -10.06 -4.86
N PRO A 841 76.97 -11.04 -4.67
CA PRO A 841 76.76 -12.41 -5.11
C PRO A 841 75.68 -13.07 -4.24
N GLN A 842 74.92 -13.98 -4.84
CA GLN A 842 73.91 -14.76 -4.10
C GLN A 842 74.61 -15.63 -3.03
N GLY A 843 74.29 -15.35 -1.75
CA GLY A 843 74.81 -16.10 -0.59
C GLY A 843 75.52 -15.26 0.48
N ALA A 844 75.81 -13.98 0.22
CA ALA A 844 76.37 -13.06 1.22
C ALA A 844 75.27 -12.32 1.98
N ASP A 845 74.54 -13.03 2.85
CA ASP A 845 73.53 -12.46 3.73
C ASP A 845 73.97 -12.47 5.21
N GLN A 846 73.80 -11.30 5.82
CA GLN A 846 73.74 -10.94 7.27
C GLN A 846 75.01 -10.49 8.00
N PRO A 847 74.89 -9.36 8.72
CA PRO A 847 74.95 -9.47 10.18
C PRO A 847 73.75 -8.84 10.90
N ALA A 848 73.47 -9.40 12.07
CA ALA A 848 72.36 -9.10 12.96
C ALA A 848 72.52 -7.80 13.79
N ALA A 849 71.38 -7.38 14.37
CA ALA A 849 71.15 -6.45 15.50
C ALA A 849 70.77 -4.96 15.21
N ASN A 850 69.51 -4.63 15.54
CA ASN A 850 68.79 -3.33 15.63
C ASN A 850 69.25 -2.42 16.82
N PRO A 851 68.64 -1.23 17.11
CA PRO A 851 68.26 0.01 16.39
C PRO A 851 68.80 1.27 17.18
N PRO A 852 68.24 2.53 17.21
CA PRO A 852 67.43 3.37 16.28
C PRO A 852 68.09 4.75 15.94
N GLY A 853 67.57 5.45 14.93
CA GLY A 853 67.61 6.93 14.87
C GLY A 853 68.51 7.61 13.82
N ARG A 854 68.01 7.76 12.59
CA ARG A 854 67.82 9.03 11.85
C ARG A 854 67.36 8.75 10.44
#